data_AF-A0AAE1YSR4-F1
#
_entry.id   AF-A0AAE1YSR4-F1
#
_cell.length_a   1.000
_cell.length_b   1.000
_cell.length_c   1.000
_cell.angle_alpha   90.00
_cell.angle_beta   90.00
_cell.angle_gamma   90.00
#
_symmetry.space_group_name_H-M   'P 1'
#
loop_
_entity.id
_entity.type
_entity.pdbx_description
1 polymer ?
#
loop_
_entity_poly.entity_id
_entity_poly.type
_entity_poly.pdbx_seq_one_letter_code
_entity_poly.pdbx_strand_id
1 'polypeptide(L)'
;MARRRWKGSLKPFSNHIDPEKEEQLNWMKIETENQVKRILKLTKNLNHGNKERNSKKKLEVVQLIEDVQKQYESLYSLYEDLRETVKKKVGRREEDCSSTYNSDSEAYYSSGEFTVRRNKFSSYAPKMSDTDESDSSDLEGTILKDKLTSSSEVKRTINLDTHSAFGKPLEFGEIVKDLKVQGEESEKVSQRLDQIKDLEGQVASLKLENSTLYMQKRELEEHLEYSSDQIMQTNEKMSQRLAQIKDLEGQVTSLKRENSTLYTQKRELEEHLEDSAEQIVQMNEKITRLEPQIMELEATAKENECLVTQANDMQLQLTIVEHEKDELEGRLEHESKQRSSQVKALWEQVNSLQQELASVNSQKEELELELKRKMKETSECLLQIEGLRNELMSNEKGVKDLELEIHTLSSKKSYLEEQVEKMNHEVFQSNVEKEKLHGKISDLQIALSERENELSTEQKKFESCQNIMSMKIKSLTEEVEILRVKLDNMQHERDRLVVDLGEFQNEQKQLQMELEREKQESSLSISQVEKMNAELTNKVAHQQKTLLELEAVISELKDENADAQTKLAYCKSNFPVVERKVDEMAEEFRKQCEDKYRILSRRIRVAEQLQVENKEWYRKTKDSYEQENKDLKERLERTENGVKNVKEMTLTANDMLTSLDSMALKFEECTANFLNRISKASCELKFAKDWAMRKNRALLHVKDDLDCLLAQLDDKEAEILVFREKFWKSENKVRELEKMMKEKEDAMLGFKEEKREAIRQLCVWIDYHRGRSDYYKKMVSDMNTGRRRAS
;
A
#
# COMPACT_ATOMS: atom_id res chain seq x y z
N MET A 1 -9.02 61.81 16.45
CA MET A 1 -8.60 63.23 16.52
C MET A 1 -7.19 63.38 15.95
N ALA A 2 -7.06 63.66 14.65
CA ALA A 2 -5.79 64.05 14.02
C ALA A 2 -6.09 64.82 12.72
N ARG A 3 -6.46 66.10 12.85
CA ARG A 3 -6.67 67.01 11.70
C ARG A 3 -6.03 68.38 11.96
N ARG A 4 -4.81 68.45 12.50
CA ARG A 4 -4.07 69.73 12.58
C ARG A 4 -2.56 69.50 12.60
N ARG A 5 -1.95 69.07 11.48
CA ARG A 5 -0.50 69.25 11.32
C ARG A 5 0.05 69.16 9.90
N TRP A 6 -0.69 69.59 8.89
CA TRP A 6 -0.17 69.67 7.50
C TRP A 6 -0.49 71.02 6.83
N LYS A 7 -0.71 72.09 7.63
CA LYS A 7 -0.91 73.46 7.11
C LYS A 7 0.35 74.34 7.19
N GLY A 8 1.48 73.80 7.64
CA GLY A 8 2.66 74.58 8.00
C GLY A 8 3.77 74.67 6.96
N SER A 9 3.87 73.75 5.98
CA SER A 9 5.07 73.62 5.14
C SER A 9 4.89 73.92 3.64
N LEU A 10 3.75 74.48 3.21
CA LEU A 10 3.51 74.84 1.80
C LEU A 10 3.40 76.36 1.57
N LYS A 11 3.81 77.18 2.53
CA LYS A 11 3.73 78.65 2.41
C LYS A 11 4.64 79.32 1.36
N PRO A 12 5.72 78.72 0.81
CA PRO A 12 6.47 79.41 -0.25
C PRO A 12 5.90 79.21 -1.66
N PHE A 13 4.98 78.26 -1.90
CA PHE A 13 4.51 77.92 -3.25
C PHE A 13 3.05 78.32 -3.55
N SER A 14 2.32 78.82 -2.55
CA SER A 14 0.90 79.21 -2.67
C SER A 14 0.66 80.45 -3.56
N ASN A 15 1.70 81.17 -3.99
CA ASN A 15 1.55 82.42 -4.73
C ASN A 15 1.64 82.23 -6.26
N HIS A 16 1.66 80.99 -6.76
CA HIS A 16 1.91 80.69 -8.17
C HIS A 16 0.87 79.78 -8.85
N ILE A 17 -0.22 79.44 -8.17
CA ILE A 17 -1.34 78.68 -8.73
C ILE A 17 -2.55 79.62 -8.80
N ASP A 18 -3.21 79.64 -9.95
CA ASP A 18 -4.46 80.38 -10.17
C ASP A 18 -5.55 79.78 -9.26
N PRO A 19 -6.19 80.56 -8.37
CA PRO A 19 -7.14 80.03 -7.39
C PRO A 19 -8.29 79.23 -8.02
N GLU A 20 -8.70 79.60 -9.24
CA GLU A 20 -9.76 78.90 -9.98
C GLU A 20 -9.31 77.49 -10.43
N LYS A 21 -8.02 77.31 -10.74
CA LYS A 21 -7.44 76.00 -11.08
C LYS A 21 -7.22 75.12 -9.85
N GLU A 22 -6.96 75.71 -8.70
CA GLU A 22 -6.85 74.98 -7.42
C GLU A 22 -8.21 74.43 -6.97
N GLU A 23 -9.30 75.19 -7.17
CA GLU A 23 -10.66 74.72 -6.90
C GLU A 23 -11.11 73.61 -7.86
N GLN A 24 -10.81 73.73 -9.16
CA GLN A 24 -11.08 72.67 -10.15
C GLN A 24 -10.34 71.37 -9.82
N LEU A 25 -9.07 71.46 -9.41
CA LEU A 25 -8.27 70.32 -9.00
C LEU A 25 -8.84 69.63 -7.77
N ASN A 26 -9.33 70.40 -6.80
CA ASN A 26 -9.94 69.86 -5.59
C ASN A 26 -11.29 69.19 -5.88
N TRP A 27 -12.06 69.71 -6.84
CA TRP A 27 -13.31 69.10 -7.30
C TRP A 27 -13.05 67.78 -8.04
N MET A 28 -12.08 67.73 -8.96
CA MET A 28 -11.65 66.51 -9.65
C MET A 28 -11.10 65.45 -8.67
N LYS A 29 -10.38 65.88 -7.64
CA LYS A 29 -9.89 64.98 -6.58
C LYS A 29 -11.04 64.34 -5.79
N ILE A 30 -12.05 65.12 -5.44
CA ILE A 30 -13.23 64.59 -4.72
C ILE A 30 -14.03 63.64 -5.62
N GLU A 31 -14.17 63.96 -6.90
CA GLU A 31 -14.89 63.11 -7.87
C GLU A 31 -14.17 61.78 -8.12
N THR A 32 -12.86 61.79 -8.35
CA THR A 32 -12.03 60.58 -8.48
C THR A 32 -12.09 59.72 -7.22
N GLU A 33 -12.00 60.31 -6.02
CA GLU A 33 -12.13 59.58 -4.75
C GLU A 33 -13.51 58.93 -4.60
N ASN A 34 -14.59 59.57 -5.07
CA ASN A 34 -15.94 59.01 -5.05
C ASN A 34 -16.12 57.86 -6.04
N GLN A 35 -15.57 57.97 -7.25
CA GLN A 35 -15.57 56.90 -8.25
C GLN A 35 -14.80 55.67 -7.77
N VAL A 36 -13.62 55.85 -7.16
CA VAL A 36 -12.82 54.76 -6.57
C VAL A 36 -13.56 54.07 -5.41
N LYS A 37 -14.25 54.82 -4.56
CA LYS A 37 -15.11 54.23 -3.51
C LYS A 37 -16.25 53.40 -4.09
N ARG A 38 -16.84 53.83 -5.22
CA ARG A 38 -17.90 53.10 -5.92
C ARG A 38 -17.40 51.80 -6.53
N ILE A 39 -16.21 51.81 -7.15
CA ILE A 39 -15.52 50.61 -7.66
C ILE A 39 -15.27 49.62 -6.51
N LEU A 40 -14.69 50.06 -5.40
CA LEU A 40 -14.46 49.23 -4.21
C LEU A 40 -15.75 48.58 -3.68
N LYS A 41 -16.88 49.30 -3.71
CA LYS A 41 -18.18 48.79 -3.27
C LYS A 41 -18.77 47.77 -4.26
N LEU A 42 -18.59 47.97 -5.56
CA LEU A 42 -19.05 47.03 -6.59
C LEU A 42 -18.21 45.74 -6.59
N THR A 43 -16.89 45.85 -6.46
CA THR A 43 -15.96 44.70 -6.43
C THR A 43 -16.16 43.82 -5.19
N LYS A 44 -16.46 44.40 -4.01
CA LYS A 44 -16.80 43.62 -2.81
C LYS A 44 -18.11 42.83 -2.94
N ASN A 45 -19.06 43.32 -3.72
CA ASN A 45 -20.38 42.70 -3.94
C ASN A 45 -20.44 41.79 -5.17
N LEU A 46 -19.29 41.46 -5.76
CA LEU A 46 -19.16 40.69 -7.00
C LEU A 46 -19.15 39.16 -6.75
N ASN A 47 -18.91 38.74 -5.49
CA ASN A 47 -18.86 37.34 -5.05
C ASN A 47 -20.21 36.80 -4.55
N HIS A 48 -21.29 37.60 -4.57
CA HIS A 48 -22.62 37.21 -4.09
C HIS A 48 -23.70 37.55 -5.14
N GLY A 49 -24.11 36.57 -5.96
CA GLY A 49 -25.25 36.69 -6.89
C GLY A 49 -25.18 35.87 -8.19
N ASN A 50 -26.31 35.83 -8.92
CA ASN A 50 -26.50 35.14 -10.21
C ASN A 50 -25.56 35.69 -11.33
N LYS A 51 -25.12 34.80 -12.24
CA LYS A 51 -24.11 35.01 -13.29
C LYS A 51 -24.39 36.23 -14.18
N GLU A 52 -25.67 36.52 -14.47
CA GLU A 52 -26.10 37.66 -15.30
C GLU A 52 -26.05 39.02 -14.59
N ARG A 53 -26.28 39.05 -13.27
CA ARG A 53 -26.10 40.30 -12.48
C ARG A 53 -24.62 40.60 -12.29
N ASN A 54 -23.78 39.58 -12.20
CA ASN A 54 -22.34 39.76 -12.05
C ASN A 54 -21.70 40.26 -13.35
N SER A 55 -22.15 39.84 -14.53
CA SER A 55 -21.66 40.41 -15.80
C SER A 55 -22.03 41.88 -15.97
N LYS A 56 -23.25 42.30 -15.60
CA LYS A 56 -23.66 43.72 -15.61
C LYS A 56 -22.84 44.57 -14.64
N LYS A 57 -22.58 44.07 -13.41
CA LYS A 57 -21.70 44.74 -12.44
C LYS A 57 -20.24 44.81 -12.92
N LYS A 58 -19.73 43.78 -13.60
CA LYS A 58 -18.39 43.79 -14.19
C LYS A 58 -18.28 44.86 -15.27
N LEU A 59 -19.28 44.98 -16.15
CA LEU A 59 -19.35 46.05 -17.14
C LEU A 59 -19.40 47.45 -16.49
N GLU A 60 -20.19 47.64 -15.43
CA GLU A 60 -20.24 48.92 -14.70
C GLU A 60 -18.88 49.26 -14.04
N VAL A 61 -18.15 48.26 -13.52
CA VAL A 61 -16.81 48.45 -12.96
C VAL A 61 -15.80 48.82 -14.04
N VAL A 62 -15.84 48.16 -15.21
CA VAL A 62 -14.95 48.48 -16.34
C VAL A 62 -15.17 49.91 -16.82
N GLN A 63 -16.43 50.34 -16.98
CA GLN A 63 -16.76 51.71 -17.38
C GLN A 63 -16.24 52.76 -16.37
N LEU A 64 -16.39 52.49 -15.08
CA LEU A 64 -15.87 53.39 -14.02
C LEU A 64 -14.34 53.45 -13.98
N ILE A 65 -13.65 52.37 -14.34
CA ILE A 65 -12.17 52.35 -14.43
C ILE A 65 -11.72 53.19 -15.62
N GLU A 66 -12.38 53.06 -16.77
CA GLU A 66 -12.10 53.87 -17.96
C GLU A 66 -12.33 55.36 -17.69
N ASP A 67 -13.40 55.73 -16.98
CA ASP A 67 -13.68 57.12 -16.61
C ASP A 67 -12.61 57.71 -15.68
N VAL A 68 -12.15 56.94 -14.68
CA VAL A 68 -11.06 57.36 -13.78
C VAL A 68 -9.74 57.53 -14.55
N GLN A 69 -9.45 56.63 -15.48
CA GLN A 69 -8.24 56.70 -16.30
C GLN A 69 -8.25 57.94 -17.20
N LYS A 70 -9.41 58.28 -17.78
CA LYS A 70 -9.60 59.49 -18.59
C LYS A 70 -9.46 60.78 -17.77
N GLN A 71 -9.94 60.77 -16.52
CA GLN A 71 -9.72 61.88 -15.59
C GLN A 71 -8.25 62.03 -15.17
N TYR A 72 -7.53 60.91 -15.01
CA TYR A 72 -6.09 60.91 -14.74
C TYR A 72 -5.28 61.46 -15.91
N GLU A 73 -5.60 61.08 -17.15
CA GLU A 73 -4.97 61.63 -18.36
C GLU A 73 -5.19 63.14 -18.50
N SER A 74 -6.41 63.64 -18.22
CA SER A 74 -6.70 65.08 -18.21
C SER A 74 -5.89 65.82 -17.14
N LEU A 75 -5.74 65.22 -15.96
CA LEU A 75 -4.92 65.79 -14.88
C LEU A 75 -3.43 65.82 -15.23
N TYR A 76 -2.94 64.78 -15.91
CA TYR A 76 -1.56 64.68 -16.35
C TYR A 76 -1.25 65.76 -17.40
N SER A 77 -2.18 66.03 -18.33
CA SER A 77 -2.07 67.15 -19.28
C SER A 77 -1.97 68.50 -18.57
N LEU A 78 -2.82 68.74 -17.57
CA LEU A 78 -2.79 69.99 -16.79
C LEU A 78 -1.48 70.15 -15.99
N TYR A 79 -0.91 69.05 -15.51
CA TYR A 79 0.37 69.04 -14.82
C TYR A 79 1.53 69.38 -15.77
N GLU A 80 1.56 68.83 -16.99
CA GLU A 80 2.56 69.19 -18.00
C GLU A 80 2.44 70.66 -18.41
N ASP A 81 1.22 71.19 -18.58
CA ASP A 81 1.00 72.62 -18.85
C ASP A 81 1.57 73.51 -17.73
N LEU A 82 1.37 73.11 -16.47
CA LEU A 82 1.89 73.82 -15.29
C LEU A 82 3.43 73.75 -15.22
N ARG A 83 3.99 72.58 -15.53
CA ARG A 83 5.44 72.34 -15.59
C ARG A 83 6.08 73.19 -16.68
N GLU A 84 5.46 73.32 -17.85
CA GLU A 84 5.92 74.23 -18.89
C GLU A 84 5.83 75.70 -18.48
N THR A 85 4.75 76.11 -17.80
CA THR A 85 4.62 77.50 -17.32
C THR A 85 5.65 77.84 -16.24
N VAL A 86 5.98 76.91 -15.36
CA VAL A 86 7.06 77.09 -14.36
C VAL A 86 8.43 77.16 -15.05
N LYS A 87 8.68 76.31 -16.05
CA LYS A 87 9.91 76.33 -16.86
C LYS A 87 10.08 77.67 -17.60
N LYS A 88 8.99 78.26 -18.11
CA LYS A 88 8.99 79.62 -18.71
C LYS A 88 9.22 80.76 -17.71
N LYS A 89 8.83 80.61 -16.44
CA LYS A 89 9.02 81.65 -15.41
C LYS A 89 10.40 81.66 -14.76
N VAL A 90 11.09 80.52 -14.74
CA VAL A 90 12.46 80.39 -14.20
C VAL A 90 13.53 80.89 -15.20
N GLY A 91 13.20 81.07 -16.48
CA GLY A 91 14.13 81.44 -17.55
C GLY A 91 14.49 82.93 -17.72
N ARG A 92 14.20 83.83 -16.77
CA ARG A 92 14.64 85.25 -16.86
C ARG A 92 15.73 85.58 -15.83
N ARG A 93 16.97 85.19 -16.11
CA ARG A 93 18.16 86.02 -15.82
C ARG A 93 19.36 85.49 -16.60
N GLU A 94 19.85 86.37 -17.46
CA GLU A 94 21.17 86.42 -18.09
C GLU A 94 21.43 85.41 -19.22
N GLU A 95 21.06 85.87 -20.42
CA GLU A 95 21.49 85.38 -21.72
C GLU A 95 22.83 86.04 -22.10
N ASP A 96 23.79 85.24 -22.54
CA ASP A 96 24.68 85.59 -23.66
C ASP A 96 24.80 84.37 -24.59
N CYS A 97 23.90 84.40 -25.59
CA CYS A 97 24.09 84.11 -27.03
C CYS A 97 24.77 82.78 -27.44
N SER A 98 24.01 81.75 -27.85
CA SER A 98 23.54 81.47 -29.24
C SER A 98 24.63 80.86 -30.12
N SER A 99 24.47 79.80 -30.90
CA SER A 99 23.36 78.99 -31.45
C SER A 99 24.05 77.66 -31.90
N THR A 100 23.45 76.51 -32.16
CA THR A 100 22.44 76.19 -33.19
C THR A 100 22.34 74.66 -33.18
N TYR A 101 21.21 74.05 -32.86
CA TYR A 101 20.87 72.70 -33.33
C TYR A 101 19.36 72.65 -33.56
N ASN A 102 19.01 72.76 -34.84
CA ASN A 102 17.69 72.57 -35.42
C ASN A 102 17.46 71.08 -35.72
N SER A 103 16.16 70.68 -35.69
CA SER A 103 15.48 69.68 -36.55
C SER A 103 16.04 68.24 -36.65
N ASP A 104 15.25 67.17 -36.68
CA ASP A 104 13.84 67.07 -37.10
C ASP A 104 13.15 65.78 -36.61
N SER A 105 11.85 65.73 -36.90
CA SER A 105 10.78 64.83 -36.44
C SER A 105 10.73 63.42 -37.06
N GLU A 106 10.06 62.52 -36.33
CA GLU A 106 9.10 61.47 -36.73
C GLU A 106 9.37 60.33 -37.76
N ALA A 107 8.79 59.17 -37.36
CA ALA A 107 8.07 58.13 -38.12
C ALA A 107 8.82 56.97 -38.84
N TYR A 108 8.50 55.76 -38.34
CA TYR A 108 8.20 54.47 -39.00
C TYR A 108 8.90 53.99 -40.30
N TYR A 109 9.10 52.66 -40.32
CA TYR A 109 9.45 51.71 -41.40
C TYR A 109 10.93 51.36 -41.67
N SER A 110 11.30 50.18 -41.15
CA SER A 110 11.66 48.96 -41.89
C SER A 110 12.68 48.98 -43.06
N SER A 111 13.67 48.09 -42.89
CA SER A 111 14.24 47.14 -43.87
C SER A 111 15.05 47.63 -45.08
N GLY A 112 16.09 46.83 -45.37
CA GLY A 112 16.61 46.59 -46.73
C GLY A 112 17.91 47.33 -46.99
N GLU A 113 19.03 46.61 -47.10
CA GLU A 113 19.58 46.12 -48.39
C GLU A 113 20.24 47.27 -49.18
N PHE A 114 21.45 47.18 -49.74
CA PHE A 114 22.11 46.05 -50.35
C PHE A 114 23.62 46.33 -50.45
N THR A 115 24.37 45.24 -50.30
CA THR A 115 25.75 45.01 -50.76
C THR A 115 26.04 45.47 -52.18
N VAL A 116 27.30 45.75 -52.54
CA VAL A 116 28.02 45.22 -53.75
C VAL A 116 29.52 45.47 -53.52
N ARG A 117 30.28 44.44 -53.11
CA ARG A 117 31.13 43.53 -53.92
C ARG A 117 32.37 44.15 -54.55
N ARG A 118 33.49 43.42 -54.45
CA ARG A 118 34.23 42.68 -55.53
C ARG A 118 35.70 42.49 -55.05
N ASN A 119 36.43 41.37 -55.16
CA ASN A 119 36.37 40.14 -55.97
C ASN A 119 37.36 39.08 -55.40
N LYS A 120 37.03 37.78 -55.59
CA LYS A 120 37.82 36.65 -56.18
C LYS A 120 39.24 36.31 -55.61
N PHE A 121 39.67 35.05 -55.41
CA PHE A 121 39.42 33.81 -56.18
C PHE A 121 39.80 32.53 -55.39
N SER A 122 39.11 31.43 -55.71
CA SER A 122 39.31 29.99 -55.44
C SER A 122 40.73 29.39 -55.62
N SER A 123 41.12 28.37 -54.83
CA SER A 123 41.38 26.98 -55.33
C SER A 123 41.93 25.97 -54.28
N TYR A 124 41.24 24.82 -54.18
CA TYR A 124 41.67 23.41 -53.95
C TYR A 124 42.79 22.97 -52.97
N ALA A 125 42.45 21.92 -52.20
CA ALA A 125 43.20 21.18 -51.16
C ALA A 125 44.30 20.21 -51.71
N PRO A 126 45.16 19.59 -50.86
CA PRO A 126 44.79 18.32 -50.16
C PRO A 126 45.46 18.01 -48.78
N LYS A 127 44.80 17.12 -48.03
CA LYS A 127 45.22 16.04 -47.05
C LYS A 127 46.69 15.97 -46.58
N MET A 128 47.09 15.49 -45.39
CA MET A 128 46.50 14.88 -44.17
C MET A 128 47.65 14.78 -43.12
N SER A 129 47.29 14.56 -41.84
CA SER A 129 48.08 14.07 -40.68
C SER A 129 49.25 14.94 -40.15
N ASP A 130 49.14 15.50 -38.94
CA ASP A 130 49.60 14.89 -37.68
C ASP A 130 49.29 15.80 -36.47
N THR A 131 49.26 15.12 -35.33
CA THR A 131 49.26 15.48 -33.90
C THR A 131 50.02 16.78 -33.52
N ASP A 132 49.54 17.52 -32.51
CA ASP A 132 50.30 17.71 -31.25
C ASP A 132 49.59 18.62 -30.23
N GLU A 133 49.66 18.17 -28.98
CA GLU A 133 49.52 18.90 -27.71
C GLU A 133 50.57 20.01 -27.60
N SER A 134 50.40 20.95 -26.66
CA SER A 134 51.44 21.22 -25.65
C SER A 134 51.02 22.33 -24.69
N ASP A 135 51.23 22.03 -23.41
CA ASP A 135 51.48 22.96 -22.31
C ASP A 135 52.56 24.00 -22.64
N SER A 136 52.60 25.11 -21.90
CA SER A 136 53.86 25.83 -21.69
C SER A 136 53.90 26.54 -20.32
N SER A 137 54.75 26.01 -19.45
CA SER A 137 55.37 26.68 -18.31
C SER A 137 56.57 27.53 -18.79
N ASP A 138 56.64 28.79 -18.37
CA ASP A 138 57.78 29.68 -18.64
C ASP A 138 58.73 29.75 -17.43
N LEU A 139 60.01 29.41 -17.64
CA LEU A 139 61.12 29.93 -16.83
C LEU A 139 62.38 30.10 -17.69
N GLU A 140 62.92 31.33 -17.64
CA GLU A 140 64.31 31.79 -17.81
C GLU A 140 65.16 31.38 -19.02
N GLY A 141 65.72 32.40 -19.69
CA GLY A 141 66.74 32.22 -20.72
C GLY A 141 67.28 33.53 -21.30
N THR A 142 68.18 34.16 -20.55
CA THR A 142 69.17 35.19 -20.90
C THR A 142 69.71 35.29 -22.36
N ILE A 143 69.91 36.55 -22.79
CA ILE A 143 71.14 37.13 -23.43
C ILE A 143 71.30 37.17 -24.98
N LEU A 144 71.74 38.37 -25.44
CA LEU A 144 72.25 38.86 -26.77
C LEU A 144 71.20 39.43 -27.75
N LYS A 145 71.15 40.73 -28.09
CA LYS A 145 72.14 41.73 -28.59
C LYS A 145 72.25 41.76 -30.12
N ASP A 146 72.04 42.98 -30.63
CA ASP A 146 72.51 43.58 -31.88
C ASP A 146 71.64 43.53 -33.16
N LYS A 147 71.46 44.76 -33.71
CA LYS A 147 71.49 45.17 -35.14
C LYS A 147 70.16 45.13 -35.92
N LEU A 148 69.72 46.13 -36.72
CA LEU A 148 70.30 47.34 -37.35
C LEU A 148 69.11 48.24 -37.78
N THR A 149 69.00 49.50 -37.34
CA THR A 149 69.41 50.78 -37.99
C THR A 149 68.69 51.27 -39.25
N SER A 150 68.40 52.57 -39.21
CA SER A 150 68.36 53.57 -40.29
C SER A 150 67.06 53.74 -41.09
N SER A 151 66.36 54.85 -40.87
CA SER A 151 66.56 56.07 -41.70
C SER A 151 65.52 57.15 -41.38
N SER A 152 65.96 58.32 -40.92
CA SER A 152 65.76 59.57 -41.68
C SER A 152 66.51 60.72 -41.02
N GLU A 153 67.60 61.11 -41.68
CA GLU A 153 68.29 62.38 -41.52
C GLU A 153 67.42 63.57 -41.93
N VAL A 154 67.93 64.77 -41.61
CA VAL A 154 67.70 66.10 -42.22
C VAL A 154 66.85 67.07 -41.38
N LYS A 155 67.50 67.83 -40.47
CA LYS A 155 67.89 69.24 -40.74
C LYS A 155 68.60 69.93 -39.56
N ARG A 156 69.88 70.24 -39.81
CA ARG A 156 70.63 71.52 -39.56
C ARG A 156 70.71 72.05 -38.12
N THR A 157 71.87 71.99 -37.47
CA THR A 157 72.97 73.01 -37.49
C THR A 157 72.49 74.45 -37.23
N ILE A 158 72.86 74.98 -36.04
CA ILE A 158 73.23 76.36 -35.67
C ILE A 158 73.58 76.24 -34.16
N ASN A 159 74.88 76.24 -33.80
CA ASN A 159 75.60 77.37 -33.17
C ASN A 159 75.05 77.74 -31.77
N LEU A 160 75.84 77.94 -30.71
CA LEU A 160 77.19 78.52 -30.70
C LEU A 160 77.89 78.24 -29.35
N ASP A 161 78.91 77.37 -29.35
CA ASP A 161 80.07 77.55 -28.48
C ASP A 161 81.01 78.47 -29.27
N THR A 162 80.96 79.78 -29.03
CA THR A 162 82.01 80.76 -29.33
C THR A 162 81.65 82.13 -28.76
N HIS A 163 82.61 82.68 -28.01
CA HIS A 163 82.79 84.08 -27.61
C HIS A 163 82.21 84.58 -26.27
N SER A 164 82.76 83.99 -25.21
CA SER A 164 83.46 84.79 -24.17
C SER A 164 84.61 85.57 -24.82
N ALA A 165 84.35 86.78 -25.33
CA ALA A 165 85.28 87.92 -25.43
C ALA A 165 84.63 89.10 -26.19
N PHE A 166 83.90 89.98 -25.50
CA PHE A 166 83.76 91.40 -25.87
C PHE A 166 83.67 92.23 -24.58
N GLY A 167 84.74 92.15 -23.80
CA GLY A 167 85.08 93.07 -22.74
C GLY A 167 86.48 93.60 -23.02
N LYS A 168 86.60 94.49 -24.01
CA LYS A 168 87.65 95.50 -24.12
C LYS A 168 87.30 96.49 -25.25
N PRO A 169 87.38 97.80 -24.98
CA PRO A 169 87.09 98.85 -25.94
C PRO A 169 88.26 98.97 -26.91
N LEU A 170 88.00 99.07 -28.22
CA LEU A 170 88.96 99.69 -29.13
C LEU A 170 88.42 101.06 -29.54
N GLU A 171 89.18 102.04 -29.08
CA GLU A 171 89.41 103.36 -29.66
C GLU A 171 89.04 103.45 -31.15
N PHE A 172 88.04 104.27 -31.44
CA PHE A 172 88.07 105.09 -32.64
C PHE A 172 88.22 106.54 -32.15
N GLY A 173 89.48 106.97 -32.16
CA GLY A 173 89.84 108.37 -32.05
C GLY A 173 89.28 109.14 -33.25
N GLU A 174 88.72 110.29 -32.93
CA GLU A 174 88.74 111.54 -33.69
C GLU A 174 89.21 111.43 -35.15
N ILE A 175 88.26 111.45 -36.08
CA ILE A 175 88.43 112.27 -37.28
C ILE A 175 87.63 113.55 -37.06
N VAL A 176 88.41 114.56 -36.72
CA VAL A 176 88.12 115.99 -36.78
C VAL A 176 87.51 116.34 -38.15
N LYS A 177 86.41 117.10 -38.10
CA LYS A 177 85.88 118.00 -39.14
C LYS A 177 85.51 117.34 -40.48
N ASP A 178 84.21 117.28 -40.77
CA ASP A 178 83.63 118.25 -41.71
C ASP A 178 82.09 118.14 -41.80
N LEU A 179 81.45 119.32 -41.74
CA LEU A 179 80.17 119.67 -42.37
C LEU A 179 78.88 118.95 -41.91
N LYS A 180 78.30 119.48 -40.83
CA LYS A 180 76.89 119.96 -40.77
C LYS A 180 75.82 119.09 -41.45
N VAL A 181 75.51 117.89 -40.95
CA VAL A 181 74.18 117.27 -41.05
C VAL A 181 73.95 116.29 -39.87
N GLN A 182 72.76 116.39 -39.26
CA GLN A 182 72.06 115.39 -38.43
C GLN A 182 72.49 115.11 -36.96
N GLY A 183 72.02 115.99 -36.07
CA GLY A 183 71.69 115.65 -34.68
C GLY A 183 70.49 114.69 -34.52
N GLU A 184 69.96 114.11 -35.59
CA GLU A 184 68.88 113.10 -35.53
C GLU A 184 69.39 111.67 -35.31
N GLU A 185 70.66 111.36 -35.59
CA GLU A 185 71.18 109.99 -35.45
C GLU A 185 71.49 109.62 -33.99
N SER A 186 71.90 110.58 -33.15
CA SER A 186 72.19 110.33 -31.73
C SER A 186 70.94 110.06 -30.90
N GLU A 187 69.81 110.73 -31.21
CA GLU A 187 68.53 110.50 -30.55
C GLU A 187 67.90 109.16 -31.00
N LYS A 188 68.00 108.82 -32.29
CA LYS A 188 67.60 107.50 -32.84
C LYS A 188 68.43 106.35 -32.25
N VAL A 189 69.72 106.55 -31.98
CA VAL A 189 70.57 105.54 -31.32
C VAL A 189 70.17 105.36 -29.85
N SER A 190 69.87 106.44 -29.12
CA SER A 190 69.34 106.34 -27.74
C SER A 190 68.00 105.60 -27.70
N GLN A 191 67.08 105.93 -28.61
CA GLN A 191 65.77 105.29 -28.72
C GLN A 191 65.88 103.79 -29.05
N ARG A 192 66.83 103.41 -29.93
CA ARG A 192 67.12 101.98 -30.22
C ARG A 192 67.76 101.26 -29.06
N LEU A 193 68.60 101.92 -28.26
CA LEU A 193 69.23 101.32 -27.08
C LEU A 193 68.19 101.03 -25.99
N ASP A 194 67.23 101.93 -25.80
CA ASP A 194 66.12 101.73 -24.86
C ASP A 194 65.18 100.61 -25.35
N GLN A 195 64.90 100.54 -26.66
CA GLN A 195 64.17 99.41 -27.27
C GLN A 195 64.91 98.07 -27.10
N ILE A 196 66.24 98.04 -27.23
CA ILE A 196 67.04 96.82 -27.03
C ILE A 196 66.97 96.37 -25.57
N LYS A 197 67.07 97.29 -24.60
CA LYS A 197 66.92 96.96 -23.18
C LYS A 197 65.51 96.45 -22.84
N ASP A 198 64.47 97.05 -23.43
CA ASP A 198 63.09 96.57 -23.26
C ASP A 198 62.90 95.17 -23.85
N LEU A 199 63.47 94.91 -25.03
CA LEU A 199 63.46 93.58 -25.65
C LEU A 199 64.29 92.56 -24.85
N GLU A 200 65.44 92.95 -24.30
CA GLU A 200 66.24 92.11 -23.39
C GLU A 200 65.45 91.78 -22.10
N GLY A 201 64.70 92.74 -21.56
CA GLY A 201 63.78 92.54 -20.44
C GLY A 201 62.64 91.57 -20.78
N GLN A 202 62.07 91.67 -21.98
CA GLN A 202 61.05 90.72 -22.48
C GLN A 202 61.64 89.33 -22.69
N VAL A 203 62.84 89.21 -23.25
CA VAL A 203 63.53 87.92 -23.45
C VAL A 203 63.87 87.27 -22.10
N ALA A 204 64.33 88.04 -21.11
CA ALA A 204 64.57 87.55 -19.76
C ALA A 204 63.26 87.07 -19.10
N SER A 205 62.16 87.80 -19.29
CA SER A 205 60.83 87.43 -18.79
C SER A 205 60.30 86.15 -19.45
N LEU A 206 60.39 86.04 -20.77
CA LEU A 206 60.00 84.85 -21.53
C LEU A 206 60.88 83.63 -21.22
N LYS A 207 62.16 83.84 -20.88
CA LYS A 207 63.07 82.77 -20.45
C LYS A 207 62.69 82.26 -19.06
N LEU A 208 62.32 83.16 -18.14
CA LEU A 208 61.79 82.78 -16.84
C LEU A 208 60.46 82.04 -16.99
N GLU A 209 59.57 82.53 -17.85
CA GLU A 209 58.28 81.91 -18.16
C GLU A 209 58.44 80.50 -18.76
N ASN A 210 59.33 80.32 -19.74
CA ASN A 210 59.66 79.00 -20.28
C ASN A 210 60.24 78.07 -19.21
N SER A 211 61.07 78.58 -18.30
CA SER A 211 61.58 77.78 -17.18
C SER A 211 60.44 77.36 -16.24
N THR A 212 59.48 78.25 -15.95
CA THR A 212 58.31 77.91 -15.12
C THR A 212 57.38 76.92 -15.82
N LEU A 213 57.15 77.06 -17.12
CA LEU A 213 56.34 76.13 -17.91
C LEU A 213 56.99 74.75 -18.01
N TYR A 214 58.33 74.69 -18.11
CA TYR A 214 59.05 73.41 -18.12
C TYR A 214 58.90 72.68 -16.77
N MET A 215 58.95 73.41 -15.65
CA MET A 215 58.70 72.83 -14.33
C MET A 215 57.26 72.34 -14.17
N GLN A 216 56.27 73.13 -14.59
CA GLN A 216 54.86 72.71 -14.58
C GLN A 216 54.60 71.50 -15.47
N LYS A 217 55.22 71.44 -16.65
CA LYS A 217 55.14 70.27 -17.53
C LYS A 217 55.69 69.02 -16.84
N ARG A 218 56.83 69.13 -16.16
CA ARG A 218 57.44 68.01 -15.42
C ARG A 218 56.55 67.53 -14.28
N GLU A 219 55.96 68.44 -13.51
CA GLU A 219 55.03 68.12 -12.43
C GLU A 219 53.75 67.43 -12.96
N LEU A 220 53.23 67.86 -14.11
CA LEU A 220 52.10 67.21 -14.76
C LEU A 220 52.45 65.82 -15.29
N GLU A 221 53.65 65.65 -15.87
CA GLU A 221 54.15 64.34 -16.32
C GLU A 221 54.30 63.37 -15.13
N GLU A 222 54.87 63.81 -14.01
CA GLU A 222 54.97 63.03 -12.78
C GLU A 222 53.57 62.65 -12.22
N HIS A 223 52.60 63.57 -12.25
CA HIS A 223 51.23 63.28 -11.83
C HIS A 223 50.51 62.30 -12.77
N LEU A 224 50.75 62.39 -14.09
CA LEU A 224 50.21 61.46 -15.07
C LEU A 224 50.79 60.05 -14.89
N GLU A 225 52.10 59.94 -14.61
CA GLU A 225 52.76 58.67 -14.34
C GLU A 225 52.21 58.03 -13.06
N TYR A 226 52.07 58.81 -11.97
CA TYR A 226 51.44 58.34 -10.73
C TYR A 226 49.97 57.90 -10.94
N SER A 227 49.20 58.64 -11.74
CA SER A 227 47.83 58.25 -12.10
C SER A 227 47.80 56.98 -12.95
N SER A 228 48.77 56.79 -13.86
CA SER A 228 48.89 55.60 -14.70
C SER A 228 49.19 54.36 -13.87
N ASP A 229 50.10 54.46 -12.90
CA ASP A 229 50.43 53.37 -11.97
C ASP A 229 49.23 52.96 -11.12
N GLN A 230 48.44 53.94 -10.64
CA GLN A 230 47.19 53.66 -9.95
C GLN A 230 46.20 52.90 -10.84
N ILE A 231 46.02 53.33 -12.09
CA ILE A 231 45.14 52.65 -13.05
C ILE A 231 45.61 51.20 -13.27
N MET A 232 46.92 50.98 -13.47
CA MET A 232 47.48 49.65 -13.64
C MET A 232 47.22 48.76 -12.42
N GLN A 233 47.41 49.26 -11.21
CA GLN A 233 47.13 48.51 -9.98
C GLN A 233 45.63 48.18 -9.85
N THR A 234 44.74 49.10 -10.23
CA THR A 234 43.29 48.83 -10.22
C THR A 234 42.87 47.80 -11.27
N ASN A 235 43.47 47.82 -12.46
CA ASN A 235 43.23 46.84 -13.51
C ASN A 235 43.71 45.44 -13.11
N GLU A 236 44.88 45.33 -12.47
CA GLU A 236 45.36 44.06 -11.95
C GLU A 236 44.41 43.48 -10.89
N LYS A 237 43.96 44.31 -9.94
CA LYS A 237 42.93 43.91 -8.97
C LYS A 237 41.62 43.50 -9.67
N MET A 238 41.22 44.19 -10.74
CA MET A 238 40.04 43.85 -11.53
C MET A 238 40.18 42.48 -12.21
N SER A 239 41.34 42.19 -12.82
CA SER A 239 41.65 40.90 -13.43
C SER A 239 41.59 39.76 -12.41
N GLN A 240 42.14 39.96 -11.22
CA GLN A 240 42.07 38.98 -10.12
C GLN A 240 40.62 38.73 -9.67
N ARG A 241 39.81 39.78 -9.56
CA ARG A 241 38.38 39.65 -9.24
C ARG A 241 37.60 38.92 -10.33
N LEU A 242 37.91 39.17 -11.60
CA LEU A 242 37.29 38.46 -12.73
C LEU A 242 37.61 36.97 -12.72
N ALA A 243 38.85 36.59 -12.39
CA ALA A 243 39.23 35.19 -12.20
C ALA A 243 38.42 34.52 -11.07
N GLN A 244 38.32 35.18 -9.91
CA GLN A 244 37.52 34.69 -8.78
C GLN A 244 36.03 34.52 -9.12
N ILE A 245 35.45 35.46 -9.88
CA ILE A 245 34.05 35.37 -10.33
C ILE A 245 33.87 34.14 -11.21
N LYS A 246 34.80 33.89 -12.14
CA LYS A 246 34.74 32.74 -13.05
C LYS A 246 34.83 31.41 -12.30
N ASP A 247 35.67 31.32 -11.27
CA ASP A 247 35.78 30.13 -10.43
C ASP A 247 34.50 29.87 -9.62
N LEU A 248 33.91 30.93 -9.05
CA LEU A 248 32.64 30.85 -8.33
C LEU A 248 31.48 30.47 -9.26
N GLU A 249 31.43 31.01 -10.47
CA GLU A 249 30.48 30.60 -11.51
C GLU A 249 30.62 29.10 -11.83
N GLY A 250 31.86 28.60 -11.92
CA GLY A 250 32.16 27.17 -12.04
C GLY A 250 31.55 26.35 -10.91
N GLN A 251 31.74 26.76 -9.66
CA GLN A 251 31.15 26.08 -8.49
C GLN A 251 29.62 26.10 -8.51
N VAL A 252 29.01 27.25 -8.84
CA VAL A 252 27.55 27.38 -8.95
C VAL A 252 26.99 26.46 -10.03
N THR A 253 27.65 26.35 -11.19
CA THR A 253 27.21 25.41 -12.24
C THR A 253 27.34 23.94 -11.81
N SER A 254 28.35 23.61 -10.99
CA SER A 254 28.51 22.26 -10.44
C SER A 254 27.42 21.93 -9.42
N LEU A 255 27.17 22.81 -8.45
CA LEU A 255 26.10 22.66 -7.46
C LEU A 255 24.71 22.63 -8.10
N LYS A 256 24.52 23.35 -9.20
CA LYS A 256 23.27 23.31 -9.97
C LYS A 256 23.06 21.95 -10.64
N ARG A 257 24.12 21.34 -11.17
CA ARG A 257 24.09 19.96 -11.70
C ARG A 257 23.77 18.96 -10.59
N GLU A 258 24.44 19.06 -9.46
CA GLU A 258 24.23 18.18 -8.30
C GLU A 258 22.80 18.28 -7.75
N ASN A 259 22.24 19.49 -7.63
CA ASN A 259 20.83 19.67 -7.28
C ASN A 259 19.91 18.99 -8.30
N SER A 260 20.18 19.13 -9.59
CA SER A 260 19.38 18.46 -10.62
C SER A 260 19.41 16.94 -10.48
N THR A 261 20.57 16.35 -10.16
CA THR A 261 20.69 14.90 -9.94
C THR A 261 20.00 14.44 -8.66
N LEU A 262 20.05 15.25 -7.59
CA LEU A 262 19.32 14.97 -6.35
C LEU A 262 17.80 15.05 -6.55
N TYR A 263 17.32 16.01 -7.36
CA TYR A 263 15.90 16.10 -7.71
C TYR A 263 15.42 14.88 -8.52
N THR A 264 16.24 14.36 -9.44
CA THR A 264 15.88 13.14 -10.19
C THR A 264 15.87 11.91 -9.28
N GLN A 265 16.88 11.74 -8.43
CA GLN A 265 16.93 10.64 -7.45
C GLN A 265 15.77 10.69 -6.46
N LYS A 266 15.40 11.89 -5.97
CA LYS A 266 14.24 12.07 -5.11
C LYS A 266 12.96 11.60 -5.80
N ARG A 267 12.77 11.95 -7.08
CA ARG A 267 11.59 11.54 -7.85
C ARG A 267 11.53 10.01 -8.03
N GLU A 268 12.67 9.39 -8.32
CA GLU A 268 12.77 7.92 -8.47
C GLU A 268 12.46 7.19 -7.16
N LEU A 269 12.92 7.71 -6.01
CA LEU A 269 12.57 7.16 -4.70
C LEU A 269 11.09 7.36 -4.35
N GLU A 270 10.51 8.52 -4.69
CA GLU A 270 9.07 8.78 -4.52
C GLU A 270 8.23 7.79 -5.35
N GLU A 271 8.63 7.50 -6.59
CA GLU A 271 7.97 6.52 -7.46
C GLU A 271 8.07 5.08 -6.88
N HIS A 272 9.26 4.68 -6.41
CA HIS A 272 9.44 3.38 -5.73
C HIS A 272 8.60 3.22 -4.45
N LEU A 273 8.41 4.31 -3.71
CA LEU A 273 7.55 4.32 -2.52
C LEU A 273 6.07 4.21 -2.88
N GLU A 274 5.62 4.86 -3.95
CA GLU A 274 4.26 4.75 -4.48
C GLU A 274 3.97 3.29 -4.89
N ASP A 275 4.88 2.67 -5.67
CA ASP A 275 4.76 1.26 -6.08
C ASP A 275 4.68 0.30 -4.87
N SER A 276 5.52 0.54 -3.85
CA SER A 276 5.49 -0.26 -2.62
C SER A 276 4.20 -0.06 -1.83
N ALA A 277 3.66 1.17 -1.81
CA ALA A 277 2.37 1.46 -1.18
C ALA A 277 1.21 0.77 -1.90
N GLU A 278 1.23 0.74 -3.24
CA GLU A 278 0.25 -0.01 -4.04
C GLU A 278 0.32 -1.52 -3.76
N GLN A 279 1.52 -2.09 -3.65
CA GLN A 279 1.70 -3.50 -3.28
C GLN A 279 1.15 -3.81 -1.88
N ILE A 280 1.36 -2.93 -0.90
CA ILE A 280 0.81 -3.07 0.45
C ILE A 280 -0.72 -3.02 0.41
N VAL A 281 -1.32 -2.10 -0.37
CA VAL A 281 -2.77 -2.03 -0.55
C VAL A 281 -3.30 -3.34 -1.15
N GLN A 282 -2.65 -3.89 -2.17
CA GLN A 282 -3.05 -5.17 -2.76
C GLN A 282 -2.93 -6.34 -1.77
N MET A 283 -1.88 -6.38 -0.94
CA MET A 283 -1.76 -7.41 0.11
C MET A 283 -2.86 -7.26 1.17
N ASN A 284 -3.16 -6.04 1.61
CA ASN A 284 -4.25 -5.79 2.56
C ASN A 284 -5.63 -6.16 1.99
N GLU A 285 -5.87 -5.95 0.70
CA GLU A 285 -7.08 -6.43 0.03
C GLU A 285 -7.16 -7.97 -0.01
N LYS A 286 -6.03 -8.67 -0.16
CA LYS A 286 -5.98 -10.13 -0.04
C LYS A 286 -6.26 -10.58 1.40
N ILE A 287 -5.68 -9.93 2.40
CA ILE A 287 -5.90 -10.24 3.81
C ILE A 287 -7.38 -10.07 4.18
N THR A 288 -7.98 -8.92 3.83
CA THR A 288 -9.42 -8.66 4.09
C THR A 288 -10.36 -9.62 3.36
N ARG A 289 -9.95 -10.21 2.22
CA ARG A 289 -10.71 -11.28 1.55
C ARG A 289 -10.57 -12.65 2.22
N LEU A 290 -9.44 -12.93 2.87
CA LEU A 290 -9.18 -14.19 3.57
C LEU A 290 -9.81 -14.22 4.97
N GLU A 291 -9.93 -13.08 5.65
CA GLU A 291 -10.60 -12.96 6.96
C GLU A 291 -11.99 -13.62 7.04
N PRO A 292 -12.95 -13.36 6.12
CA PRO A 292 -14.25 -14.03 6.16
C PRO A 292 -14.16 -15.53 5.88
N GLN A 293 -13.20 -15.99 5.08
CA GLN A 293 -12.98 -17.43 4.85
C GLN A 293 -12.47 -18.13 6.11
N ILE A 294 -11.59 -17.47 6.87
CA ILE A 294 -11.13 -17.98 8.17
C ILE A 294 -12.29 -18.05 9.16
N MET A 295 -13.14 -17.02 9.24
CA MET A 295 -14.33 -17.04 10.09
C MET A 295 -15.30 -18.19 9.73
N GLU A 296 -15.50 -18.45 8.43
CA GLU A 296 -16.34 -19.56 7.97
C GLU A 296 -15.73 -20.92 8.31
N LEU A 297 -14.42 -21.08 8.13
CA LEU A 297 -13.69 -22.28 8.54
C LEU A 297 -13.73 -22.49 10.07
N GLU A 298 -13.62 -21.43 10.88
CA GLU A 298 -13.77 -21.53 12.34
C GLU A 298 -15.19 -21.91 12.76
N ALA A 299 -16.21 -21.39 12.08
CA ALA A 299 -17.60 -21.77 12.33
C ALA A 299 -17.85 -23.26 12.02
N THR A 300 -17.37 -23.74 10.86
CA THR A 300 -17.46 -25.17 10.50
C THR A 300 -16.63 -26.07 11.43
N ALA A 301 -15.48 -25.61 11.93
CA ALA A 301 -14.70 -26.34 12.92
C ALA A 301 -15.46 -26.52 14.24
N LYS A 302 -16.16 -25.47 14.72
CA LYS A 302 -17.03 -25.56 15.90
C LYS A 302 -18.23 -26.48 15.69
N GLU A 303 -18.81 -26.49 14.49
CA GLU A 303 -19.89 -27.43 14.14
C GLU A 303 -19.38 -28.88 14.17
N ASN A 304 -18.19 -29.14 13.61
CA ASN A 304 -17.55 -30.45 13.67
C ASN A 304 -17.23 -30.88 15.11
N GLU A 305 -16.80 -29.96 15.98
CA GLU A 305 -16.60 -30.23 17.40
C GLU A 305 -17.91 -30.68 18.08
N CYS A 306 -19.03 -30.00 17.79
CA CYS A 306 -20.35 -30.40 18.28
C CYS A 306 -20.75 -31.81 17.79
N LEU A 307 -20.55 -32.10 16.50
CA LEU A 307 -20.84 -33.42 15.93
C LEU A 307 -19.97 -34.52 16.55
N VAL A 308 -18.70 -34.24 16.88
CA VAL A 308 -17.82 -35.18 17.60
C VAL A 308 -18.33 -35.44 19.01
N THR A 309 -18.78 -34.41 19.74
CA THR A 309 -19.39 -34.63 21.07
C THR A 309 -20.64 -35.49 20.99
N GLN A 310 -21.49 -35.28 19.97
CA GLN A 310 -22.68 -36.09 19.73
C GLN A 310 -22.33 -37.54 19.34
N ALA A 311 -21.31 -37.74 18.50
CA ALA A 311 -20.83 -39.07 18.13
C ALA A 311 -20.30 -39.83 19.36
N ASN A 312 -19.58 -39.16 20.26
CA ASN A 312 -19.10 -39.75 21.50
C ASN A 312 -20.25 -40.14 22.44
N ASP A 313 -21.30 -39.31 22.54
CA ASP A 313 -22.51 -39.62 23.32
C ASP A 313 -23.24 -40.83 22.73
N MET A 314 -23.38 -40.89 21.40
CA MET A 314 -23.96 -42.05 20.71
C MET A 314 -23.11 -43.32 20.89
N GLN A 315 -21.78 -43.19 20.89
CA GLN A 315 -20.85 -44.30 21.16
C GLN A 315 -21.03 -44.83 22.59
N LEU A 316 -21.17 -43.93 23.57
CA LEU A 316 -21.48 -44.29 24.96
C LEU A 316 -22.81 -45.04 25.05
N GLN A 317 -23.86 -44.56 24.39
CA GLN A 317 -25.14 -45.27 24.34
C GLN A 317 -25.02 -46.65 23.70
N LEU A 318 -24.25 -46.80 22.62
CA LEU A 318 -23.98 -48.11 21.99
C LEU A 318 -23.28 -49.06 22.96
N THR A 319 -22.26 -48.60 23.71
CA THR A 319 -21.58 -49.45 24.69
C THR A 319 -22.51 -49.91 25.83
N ILE A 320 -23.44 -49.06 26.24
CA ILE A 320 -24.47 -49.42 27.24
C ILE A 320 -25.40 -50.49 26.68
N VAL A 321 -25.91 -50.30 25.46
CA VAL A 321 -26.81 -51.25 24.80
C VAL A 321 -26.11 -52.58 24.50
N GLU A 322 -24.85 -52.57 24.09
CA GLU A 322 -24.04 -53.78 23.91
C GLU A 322 -23.88 -54.55 25.23
N HIS A 323 -23.62 -53.85 26.34
CA HIS A 323 -23.56 -54.50 27.64
C HIS A 323 -24.90 -55.10 28.08
N GLU A 324 -26.01 -54.39 27.87
CA GLU A 324 -27.36 -54.90 28.13
C GLU A 324 -27.70 -56.12 27.27
N LYS A 325 -27.29 -56.11 25.99
CA LYS A 325 -27.42 -57.24 25.08
C LYS A 325 -26.64 -58.45 25.58
N ASP A 326 -25.37 -58.27 25.94
CA ASP A 326 -24.51 -59.34 26.44
C ASP A 326 -25.07 -59.95 27.74
N GLU A 327 -25.60 -59.13 28.65
CA GLU A 327 -26.31 -59.64 29.84
C GLU A 327 -27.55 -60.47 29.48
N LEU A 328 -28.36 -60.00 28.52
CA LEU A 328 -29.56 -60.71 28.09
C LEU A 328 -29.23 -62.03 27.38
N GLU A 329 -28.21 -62.06 26.52
CA GLU A 329 -27.69 -63.28 25.89
C GLU A 329 -27.20 -64.27 26.96
N GLY A 330 -26.44 -63.80 27.96
CA GLY A 330 -26.00 -64.62 29.09
C GLY A 330 -27.16 -65.22 29.90
N ARG A 331 -28.22 -64.42 30.17
CA ARG A 331 -29.45 -64.91 30.83
C ARG A 331 -30.16 -65.98 29.99
N LEU A 332 -30.30 -65.75 28.68
CA LEU A 332 -30.96 -66.68 27.77
C LEU A 332 -30.19 -68.00 27.66
N GLU A 333 -28.87 -67.95 27.60
CA GLU A 333 -28.02 -69.14 27.53
C GLU A 333 -28.10 -69.95 28.83
N HIS A 334 -28.11 -69.29 29.99
CA HIS A 334 -28.34 -69.94 31.28
C HIS A 334 -29.71 -70.64 31.33
N GLU A 335 -30.80 -69.94 30.95
CA GLU A 335 -32.14 -70.54 30.89
C GLU A 335 -32.21 -71.72 29.92
N SER A 336 -31.58 -71.61 28.74
CA SER A 336 -31.53 -72.68 27.75
C SER A 336 -30.81 -73.93 28.31
N LYS A 337 -29.66 -73.74 28.96
CA LYS A 337 -28.92 -74.82 29.66
C LYS A 337 -29.76 -75.45 30.78
N GLN A 338 -30.46 -74.63 31.57
CA GLN A 338 -31.35 -75.11 32.62
C GLN A 338 -32.51 -75.94 32.07
N ARG A 339 -33.23 -75.44 31.05
CA ARG A 339 -34.31 -76.17 30.38
C ARG A 339 -33.80 -77.45 29.73
N SER A 340 -32.64 -77.43 29.09
CA SER A 340 -32.01 -78.61 28.50
C SER A 340 -31.73 -79.70 29.54
N SER A 341 -31.17 -79.33 30.69
CA SER A 341 -30.97 -80.26 31.81
C SER A 341 -32.29 -80.84 32.33
N GLN A 342 -33.35 -80.03 32.37
CA GLN A 342 -34.69 -80.45 32.79
C GLN A 342 -35.32 -81.44 31.79
N VAL A 343 -35.17 -81.18 30.48
CA VAL A 343 -35.59 -82.10 29.41
C VAL A 343 -34.83 -83.42 29.49
N LYS A 344 -33.51 -83.39 29.76
CA LYS A 344 -32.72 -84.62 29.97
C LYS A 344 -33.23 -85.43 31.17
N ALA A 345 -33.49 -84.79 32.30
CA ALA A 345 -34.02 -85.46 33.48
C ALA A 345 -35.41 -86.07 33.24
N LEU A 346 -36.30 -85.36 32.53
CA LEU A 346 -37.61 -85.90 32.13
C LEU A 346 -37.47 -87.06 31.14
N TRP A 347 -36.51 -86.99 30.21
CA TRP A 347 -36.25 -88.06 29.26
C TRP A 347 -35.74 -89.34 29.94
N GLU A 348 -34.88 -89.20 30.95
CA GLU A 348 -34.43 -90.32 31.80
C GLU A 348 -35.60 -90.95 32.58
N GLN A 349 -36.53 -90.14 33.11
CA GLN A 349 -37.76 -90.63 33.75
C GLN A 349 -38.69 -91.37 32.78
N VAL A 350 -38.85 -90.85 31.56
CA VAL A 350 -39.64 -91.53 30.53
C VAL A 350 -39.02 -92.89 30.20
N ASN A 351 -37.70 -92.95 30.05
CA ASN A 351 -37.01 -94.21 29.77
C ASN A 351 -37.14 -95.22 30.91
N SER A 352 -37.04 -94.80 32.18
CA SER A 352 -37.24 -95.72 33.31
C SER A 352 -38.66 -96.27 33.34
N LEU A 353 -39.68 -95.42 33.11
CA LEU A 353 -41.08 -95.85 33.02
C LEU A 353 -41.32 -96.78 31.82
N GLN A 354 -40.66 -96.54 30.69
CA GLN A 354 -40.76 -97.41 29.50
C GLN A 354 -40.15 -98.79 29.77
N GLN A 355 -39.06 -98.85 30.54
CA GLN A 355 -38.43 -100.11 30.97
C GLN A 355 -39.30 -100.86 31.99
N GLU A 356 -39.92 -100.17 32.94
CA GLU A 356 -40.90 -100.74 33.86
C GLU A 356 -42.13 -101.29 33.11
N LEU A 357 -42.68 -100.53 32.15
CA LEU A 357 -43.79 -100.97 31.32
C LEU A 357 -43.45 -102.25 30.53
N ALA A 358 -42.24 -102.33 29.96
CA ALA A 358 -41.77 -103.53 29.26
C ALA A 358 -41.63 -104.74 30.20
N SER A 359 -41.17 -104.52 31.44
CA SER A 359 -41.11 -105.57 32.47
C SER A 359 -42.50 -106.07 32.87
N VAL A 360 -43.45 -105.17 33.11
CA VAL A 360 -44.85 -105.51 33.42
C VAL A 360 -45.50 -106.26 32.26
N ASN A 361 -45.22 -105.84 31.03
CA ASN A 361 -45.77 -106.51 29.85
C ASN A 361 -45.19 -107.93 29.68
N SER A 362 -43.90 -108.13 30.00
CA SER A 362 -43.29 -109.47 30.03
C SER A 362 -43.89 -110.35 31.14
N GLN A 363 -44.15 -109.81 32.34
CA GLN A 363 -44.84 -110.53 33.41
C GLN A 363 -46.28 -110.90 33.03
N LYS A 364 -46.98 -110.00 32.32
CA LYS A 364 -48.33 -110.26 31.78
C LYS A 364 -48.30 -111.40 30.76
N GLU A 365 -47.37 -111.39 29.81
CA GLU A 365 -47.22 -112.48 28.82
C GLU A 365 -46.92 -113.83 29.49
N GLU A 366 -46.12 -113.84 30.55
CA GLU A 366 -45.79 -115.05 31.32
C GLU A 366 -47.03 -115.59 32.07
N LEU A 367 -47.85 -114.72 32.66
CA LEU A 367 -49.14 -115.10 33.26
C LEU A 367 -50.15 -115.58 32.20
N GLU A 368 -50.19 -114.98 31.01
CA GLU A 368 -51.04 -115.45 29.91
C GLU A 368 -50.61 -116.86 29.44
N LEU A 369 -49.30 -117.16 29.43
CA LEU A 369 -48.78 -118.50 29.16
C LEU A 369 -49.13 -119.51 30.26
N GLU A 370 -49.06 -119.10 31.53
CA GLU A 370 -49.50 -119.91 32.68
C GLU A 370 -51.00 -120.24 32.58
N LEU A 371 -51.82 -119.26 32.20
CA LEU A 371 -53.26 -119.39 32.02
C LEU A 371 -53.60 -120.32 30.85
N LYS A 372 -52.86 -120.24 29.72
CA LYS A 372 -52.95 -121.20 28.62
C LYS A 372 -52.59 -122.63 29.04
N ARG A 373 -51.60 -122.81 29.92
CA ARG A 373 -51.19 -124.12 30.45
C ARG A 373 -52.30 -124.73 31.33
N LYS A 374 -52.88 -123.94 32.23
CA LYS A 374 -54.04 -124.33 33.05
C LYS A 374 -55.27 -124.65 32.22
N MET A 375 -55.54 -123.89 31.15
CA MET A 375 -56.62 -124.18 30.20
C MET A 375 -56.44 -125.57 29.54
N LYS A 376 -55.20 -125.93 29.22
CA LYS A 376 -54.85 -127.24 28.65
C LYS A 376 -55.05 -128.40 29.65
N GLU A 377 -54.68 -128.21 30.91
CA GLU A 377 -54.96 -129.16 32.00
C GLU A 377 -56.47 -129.38 32.23
N THR A 378 -57.31 -128.32 32.15
CA THR A 378 -58.78 -128.47 32.18
C THR A 378 -59.34 -129.22 30.98
N SER A 379 -58.72 -129.10 29.80
CA SER A 379 -59.17 -129.84 28.60
C SER A 379 -58.87 -131.35 28.69
N GLU A 380 -57.80 -131.74 29.37
CA GLU A 380 -57.49 -133.15 29.67
C GLU A 380 -58.44 -133.74 30.74
N CYS A 381 -58.96 -132.90 31.64
CA CYS A 381 -60.01 -133.28 32.61
C CYS A 381 -61.40 -133.47 31.96
N LEU A 382 -61.70 -132.74 30.87
CA LEU A 382 -62.93 -132.90 30.09
C LEU A 382 -62.94 -134.17 29.20
N LEU A 383 -61.79 -134.61 28.70
CA LEU A 383 -61.65 -135.85 27.92
C LEU A 383 -61.84 -137.14 28.75
N GLN A 384 -61.66 -137.07 30.08
CA GLN A 384 -62.04 -138.16 31.00
C GLN A 384 -63.57 -138.22 31.26
N ILE A 385 -64.28 -137.10 31.11
CA ILE A 385 -65.74 -137.01 31.28
C ILE A 385 -66.48 -137.43 30.00
N GLU A 386 -65.89 -137.22 28.83
CA GLU A 386 -66.47 -137.60 27.53
C GLU A 386 -66.33 -139.10 27.20
N GLY A 387 -65.42 -139.81 27.86
CA GLY A 387 -65.26 -141.27 27.77
C GLY A 387 -66.35 -142.11 28.46
N LEU A 388 -67.08 -141.55 29.42
CA LEU A 388 -68.19 -142.22 30.12
C LEU A 388 -69.58 -141.87 29.55
N ARG A 389 -69.64 -141.07 28.47
CA ARG A 389 -70.90 -140.60 27.85
C ARG A 389 -71.28 -141.34 26.56
N ASN A 390 -70.36 -142.12 25.98
CA ASN A 390 -70.54 -142.78 24.67
C ASN A 390 -70.99 -144.26 24.74
N GLU A 391 -71.63 -144.68 25.84
CA GLU A 391 -72.32 -145.98 25.96
C GLU A 391 -73.85 -145.91 25.68
N LEU A 392 -74.37 -144.79 25.15
CA LEU A 392 -75.81 -144.65 24.85
C LEU A 392 -76.06 -144.06 23.43
N MET A 393 -76.52 -144.93 22.52
CA MET A 393 -77.26 -144.65 21.25
C MET A 393 -76.41 -144.17 20.04
N SER A 394 -76.14 -144.93 18.97
CA SER A 394 -76.93 -145.78 18.04
C SER A 394 -77.75 -145.03 16.96
N ASN A 395 -77.14 -144.93 15.75
CA ASN A 395 -77.62 -144.82 14.35
C ASN A 395 -79.03 -144.29 13.96
N GLU A 396 -79.09 -143.36 12.99
CA GLU A 396 -79.53 -143.56 11.57
C GLU A 396 -79.69 -142.20 10.84
N LYS A 397 -78.89 -141.86 9.80
CA LYS A 397 -78.93 -142.17 8.35
C LYS A 397 -79.46 -141.00 7.50
N GLY A 398 -78.65 -140.57 6.53
CA GLY A 398 -78.90 -139.42 5.66
C GLY A 398 -79.67 -139.72 4.38
N VAL A 399 -80.25 -138.65 3.83
CA VAL A 399 -80.55 -138.39 2.40
C VAL A 399 -80.74 -136.87 2.24
N LYS A 400 -79.68 -136.09 1.96
CA LYS A 400 -79.78 -134.64 1.64
C LYS A 400 -78.60 -134.05 0.82
N ASP A 401 -77.86 -134.88 0.08
CA ASP A 401 -76.59 -134.51 -0.58
C ASP A 401 -76.70 -134.13 -2.07
N LEU A 402 -77.87 -133.77 -2.60
CA LEU A 402 -77.98 -133.21 -3.97
C LEU A 402 -78.73 -131.86 -4.06
N GLU A 403 -79.24 -131.34 -2.93
CA GLU A 403 -79.85 -130.00 -2.85
C GLU A 403 -78.84 -128.90 -2.46
N LEU A 404 -77.74 -129.25 -1.78
CA LEU A 404 -76.72 -128.28 -1.36
C LEU A 404 -75.74 -127.87 -2.47
N GLU A 405 -75.64 -128.62 -3.57
CA GLU A 405 -74.73 -128.33 -4.68
C GLU A 405 -75.30 -127.26 -5.65
N ILE A 406 -76.62 -127.22 -5.83
CA ILE A 406 -77.31 -126.16 -6.59
C ILE A 406 -77.32 -124.84 -5.81
N HIS A 407 -77.43 -124.88 -4.48
CA HIS A 407 -77.38 -123.69 -3.63
C HIS A 407 -75.94 -123.11 -3.52
N THR A 408 -74.89 -123.95 -3.61
CA THR A 408 -73.48 -123.49 -3.62
C THR A 408 -73.01 -122.92 -4.95
N LEU A 409 -73.58 -123.35 -6.09
CA LEU A 409 -73.27 -122.74 -7.40
C LEU A 409 -74.05 -121.44 -7.63
N SER A 410 -75.28 -121.31 -7.12
CA SER A 410 -76.07 -120.07 -7.18
C SER A 410 -75.49 -118.96 -6.27
N SER A 411 -75.02 -119.30 -5.06
CA SER A 411 -74.35 -118.35 -4.17
C SER A 411 -72.97 -117.90 -4.69
N LYS A 412 -72.26 -118.76 -5.44
CA LYS A 412 -70.99 -118.40 -6.10
C LYS A 412 -71.19 -117.44 -7.27
N LYS A 413 -72.28 -117.59 -8.03
CA LYS A 413 -72.65 -116.65 -9.11
C LYS A 413 -73.01 -115.27 -8.55
N SER A 414 -73.84 -115.22 -7.50
CA SER A 414 -74.21 -113.97 -6.82
C SER A 414 -72.99 -113.25 -6.20
N TYR A 415 -72.05 -114.00 -5.61
CA TYR A 415 -70.82 -113.45 -5.03
C TYR A 415 -69.83 -112.91 -6.08
N LEU A 416 -69.78 -113.52 -7.27
CA LEU A 416 -68.95 -113.05 -8.37
C LEU A 416 -69.59 -111.84 -9.08
N GLU A 417 -70.91 -111.79 -9.23
CA GLU A 417 -71.63 -110.62 -9.73
C GLU A 417 -71.49 -109.42 -8.77
N GLU A 418 -71.57 -109.63 -7.46
CA GLU A 418 -71.35 -108.58 -6.45
C GLU A 418 -69.88 -108.13 -6.37
N GLN A 419 -68.90 -109.02 -6.60
CA GLN A 419 -67.49 -108.62 -6.75
C GLN A 419 -67.24 -107.80 -8.02
N VAL A 420 -67.93 -108.10 -9.12
CA VAL A 420 -67.83 -107.33 -10.37
C VAL A 420 -68.50 -105.96 -10.21
N GLU A 421 -69.64 -105.87 -9.54
CA GLU A 421 -70.30 -104.60 -9.21
C GLU A 421 -69.41 -103.72 -8.32
N LYS A 422 -68.76 -104.31 -7.31
CA LYS A 422 -67.84 -103.61 -6.41
C LYS A 422 -66.55 -103.16 -7.11
N MET A 423 -65.96 -104.01 -7.96
CA MET A 423 -64.82 -103.62 -8.79
C MET A 423 -65.21 -102.51 -9.78
N ASN A 424 -66.39 -102.56 -10.39
CA ASN A 424 -66.84 -101.48 -11.29
C ASN A 424 -67.09 -100.17 -10.54
N HIS A 425 -67.61 -100.23 -9.32
CA HIS A 425 -67.77 -99.04 -8.47
C HIS A 425 -66.41 -98.46 -8.03
N GLU A 426 -65.45 -99.32 -7.67
CA GLU A 426 -64.07 -98.90 -7.35
C GLU A 426 -63.35 -98.32 -8.58
N VAL A 427 -63.52 -98.89 -9.77
CA VAL A 427 -62.99 -98.35 -11.03
C VAL A 427 -63.62 -97.00 -11.37
N PHE A 428 -64.93 -96.84 -11.17
CA PHE A 428 -65.61 -95.56 -11.37
C PHE A 428 -65.12 -94.48 -10.39
N GLN A 429 -64.99 -94.81 -9.10
CA GLN A 429 -64.42 -93.89 -8.11
C GLN A 429 -62.96 -93.53 -8.42
N SER A 430 -62.15 -94.51 -8.82
CA SER A 430 -60.75 -94.27 -9.20
C SER A 430 -60.63 -93.39 -10.46
N ASN A 431 -61.54 -93.53 -11.44
CA ASN A 431 -61.59 -92.63 -12.59
C ASN A 431 -62.00 -91.19 -12.22
N VAL A 432 -62.97 -91.01 -11.32
CA VAL A 432 -63.35 -89.68 -10.83
C VAL A 432 -62.21 -89.03 -10.05
N GLU A 433 -61.46 -89.79 -9.26
CA GLU A 433 -60.24 -89.31 -8.59
C GLU A 433 -59.14 -88.97 -9.59
N LYS A 434 -58.97 -89.78 -10.64
CA LYS A 434 -58.01 -89.51 -11.72
C LYS A 434 -58.34 -88.22 -12.47
N GLU A 435 -59.60 -87.95 -12.78
CA GLU A 435 -60.03 -86.68 -13.39
C GLU A 435 -59.79 -85.48 -12.44
N LYS A 436 -60.10 -85.61 -11.15
CA LYS A 436 -59.81 -84.58 -10.15
C LYS A 436 -58.31 -84.30 -10.01
N LEU A 437 -57.47 -85.34 -10.02
CA LEU A 437 -56.02 -85.19 -9.99
C LEU A 437 -55.51 -84.58 -11.31
N HIS A 438 -56.09 -84.94 -12.45
CA HIS A 438 -55.72 -84.36 -13.74
C HIS A 438 -56.08 -82.87 -13.83
N GLY A 439 -57.22 -82.47 -13.26
CA GLY A 439 -57.59 -81.07 -13.06
C GLY A 439 -56.58 -80.32 -12.21
N LYS A 440 -56.23 -80.86 -11.03
CA LYS A 440 -55.19 -80.27 -10.16
C LYS A 440 -53.81 -80.17 -10.85
N ILE A 441 -53.44 -81.18 -11.65
CA ILE A 441 -52.20 -81.15 -12.43
C ILE A 441 -52.24 -80.02 -13.46
N SER A 442 -53.37 -79.84 -14.16
CA SER A 442 -53.53 -78.75 -15.12
C SER A 442 -53.48 -77.37 -14.45
N ASP A 443 -54.13 -77.21 -13.30
CA ASP A 443 -54.10 -75.98 -12.51
C ASP A 443 -52.67 -75.65 -12.03
N LEU A 444 -51.93 -76.67 -11.55
CA LEU A 444 -50.53 -76.52 -11.17
C LEU A 444 -49.64 -76.17 -12.38
N GLN A 445 -49.96 -76.68 -13.57
CA GLN A 445 -49.21 -76.42 -14.79
C GLN A 445 -49.46 -75.00 -15.31
N ILE A 446 -50.68 -74.47 -15.16
CA ILE A 446 -51.01 -73.05 -15.39
C ILE A 446 -50.26 -72.18 -14.39
N ALA A 447 -50.33 -72.49 -13.09
CA ALA A 447 -49.63 -71.73 -12.05
C ALA A 447 -48.10 -71.74 -12.22
N LEU A 448 -47.52 -72.85 -12.68
CA LEU A 448 -46.10 -72.93 -13.02
C LEU A 448 -45.74 -72.05 -14.21
N SER A 449 -46.57 -72.03 -15.26
CA SER A 449 -46.35 -71.16 -16.42
C SER A 449 -46.49 -69.67 -16.06
N GLU A 450 -47.45 -69.31 -15.20
CA GLU A 450 -47.60 -67.96 -14.67
C GLU A 450 -46.36 -67.55 -13.86
N ARG A 451 -45.88 -68.43 -12.96
CA ARG A 451 -44.65 -68.18 -12.19
C ARG A 451 -43.41 -68.09 -13.05
N GLU A 452 -43.30 -68.88 -14.11
CA GLU A 452 -42.18 -68.81 -15.06
C GLU A 452 -42.17 -67.47 -15.81
N ASN A 453 -43.34 -66.98 -16.22
CA ASN A 453 -43.48 -65.65 -16.82
C ASN A 453 -43.16 -64.53 -15.82
N GLU A 454 -43.65 -64.60 -14.58
CA GLU A 454 -43.30 -63.65 -13.51
C GLU A 454 -41.79 -63.61 -13.27
N LEU A 455 -41.15 -64.78 -13.16
CA LEU A 455 -39.71 -64.91 -12.97
C LEU A 455 -38.93 -64.35 -14.17
N SER A 456 -39.42 -64.55 -15.41
CA SER A 456 -38.86 -63.91 -16.60
C SER A 456 -38.97 -62.38 -16.55
N THR A 457 -40.08 -61.84 -16.06
CA THR A 457 -40.24 -60.38 -15.92
C THR A 457 -39.33 -59.80 -14.83
N GLU A 458 -39.19 -60.48 -13.69
CA GLU A 458 -38.26 -60.06 -12.62
C GLU A 458 -36.80 -60.18 -13.07
N GLN A 459 -36.45 -61.21 -13.83
CA GLN A 459 -35.11 -61.37 -14.38
C GLN A 459 -34.76 -60.24 -15.37
N LYS A 460 -35.71 -59.80 -16.21
CA LYS A 460 -35.53 -58.61 -17.07
C LYS A 460 -35.39 -57.31 -16.27
N LYS A 461 -36.13 -57.14 -15.17
CA LYS A 461 -35.97 -55.99 -14.27
C LYS A 461 -34.61 -55.99 -13.58
N PHE A 462 -34.14 -57.15 -13.16
CA PHE A 462 -32.81 -57.33 -12.57
C PHE A 462 -31.71 -56.99 -13.58
N GLU A 463 -31.78 -57.49 -14.82
CA GLU A 463 -30.86 -57.12 -15.91
C GLU A 463 -30.88 -55.61 -16.21
N SER A 464 -32.06 -55.00 -16.24
CA SER A 464 -32.18 -53.55 -16.41
C SER A 464 -31.52 -52.78 -15.26
N CYS A 465 -31.75 -53.18 -14.00
CA CYS A 465 -31.10 -52.59 -12.84
C CYS A 465 -29.58 -52.80 -12.86
N GLN A 466 -29.11 -53.98 -13.24
CA GLN A 466 -27.70 -54.31 -13.39
C GLN A 466 -27.04 -53.44 -14.46
N ASN A 467 -27.70 -53.22 -15.59
CA ASN A 467 -27.22 -52.34 -16.65
C ASN A 467 -27.15 -50.87 -16.20
N ILE A 468 -28.19 -50.37 -15.50
CA ILE A 468 -28.20 -49.01 -14.94
C ILE A 468 -27.08 -48.86 -13.91
N MET A 469 -26.90 -49.83 -13.01
CA MET A 469 -25.86 -49.82 -11.99
C MET A 469 -24.46 -49.91 -12.63
N SER A 470 -24.29 -50.69 -13.69
CA SER A 470 -23.06 -50.77 -14.48
C SER A 470 -22.74 -49.44 -15.19
N MET A 471 -23.74 -48.75 -15.75
CA MET A 471 -23.56 -47.40 -16.31
C MET A 471 -23.18 -46.39 -15.23
N LYS A 472 -23.82 -46.45 -14.05
CA LYS A 472 -23.51 -45.59 -12.90
C LYS A 472 -22.08 -45.83 -12.41
N ILE A 473 -21.66 -47.10 -12.31
CA ILE A 473 -20.29 -47.48 -11.96
C ILE A 473 -19.32 -46.89 -12.98
N LYS A 474 -19.53 -47.10 -14.28
CA LYS A 474 -18.65 -46.53 -15.33
C LYS A 474 -18.52 -45.02 -15.22
N SER A 475 -19.64 -44.30 -15.07
CA SER A 475 -19.65 -42.84 -14.88
C SER A 475 -18.85 -42.40 -13.66
N LEU A 476 -19.02 -43.07 -12.51
CA LEU A 476 -18.27 -42.77 -11.30
C LEU A 476 -16.79 -43.12 -11.44
N THR A 477 -16.45 -44.21 -12.12
CA THR A 477 -15.06 -44.58 -12.40
C THR A 477 -14.37 -43.52 -13.25
N GLU A 478 -15.07 -42.93 -14.22
CA GLU A 478 -14.55 -41.86 -15.09
C GLU A 478 -14.33 -40.55 -14.31
N GLU A 479 -15.25 -40.19 -13.40
CA GLU A 479 -15.08 -39.05 -12.48
C GLU A 479 -13.90 -39.25 -11.53
N VAL A 480 -13.73 -40.46 -10.98
CA VAL A 480 -12.59 -40.79 -10.12
C VAL A 480 -11.27 -40.64 -10.88
N GLU A 481 -11.21 -41.07 -12.14
CA GLU A 481 -9.99 -40.95 -12.94
C GLU A 481 -9.66 -39.48 -13.29
N ILE A 482 -10.68 -38.65 -13.56
CA ILE A 482 -10.50 -37.19 -13.75
C ILE A 482 -9.96 -36.53 -12.47
N LEU A 483 -10.54 -36.87 -11.31
CA LEU A 483 -10.07 -36.36 -10.03
C LEU A 483 -8.66 -36.83 -9.70
N ARG A 484 -8.32 -38.07 -10.07
CA ARG A 484 -6.98 -38.63 -9.89
C ARG A 484 -5.93 -37.89 -10.73
N VAL A 485 -6.20 -37.65 -12.00
CA VAL A 485 -5.33 -36.83 -12.87
C VAL A 485 -5.17 -35.41 -12.33
N LYS A 486 -6.25 -34.83 -11.80
CA LYS A 486 -6.19 -33.50 -11.18
C LYS A 486 -5.33 -33.49 -9.91
N LEU A 487 -5.42 -34.52 -9.07
CA LEU A 487 -4.58 -34.68 -7.89
C LEU A 487 -3.11 -34.83 -8.27
N ASP A 488 -2.80 -35.65 -9.29
CA ASP A 488 -1.44 -35.83 -9.80
C ASP A 488 -0.87 -34.49 -10.32
N ASN A 489 -1.64 -33.70 -11.07
CA ASN A 489 -1.20 -32.38 -11.53
C ASN A 489 -0.90 -31.42 -10.35
N MET A 490 -1.77 -31.39 -9.34
CA MET A 490 -1.56 -30.59 -8.13
C MET A 490 -0.33 -31.06 -7.34
N GLN A 491 -0.07 -32.37 -7.32
CA GLN A 491 1.11 -32.97 -6.71
C GLN A 491 2.39 -32.50 -7.42
N HIS A 492 2.42 -32.54 -8.75
CA HIS A 492 3.57 -32.08 -9.54
C HIS A 492 3.82 -30.58 -9.35
N GLU A 493 2.76 -29.77 -9.26
CA GLU A 493 2.88 -28.33 -8.99
C GLU A 493 3.45 -28.06 -7.58
N ARG A 494 3.01 -28.82 -6.58
CA ARG A 494 3.59 -28.74 -5.23
C ARG A 494 5.07 -29.12 -5.23
N ASP A 495 5.43 -30.20 -5.91
CA ASP A 495 6.83 -30.66 -5.97
C ASP A 495 7.72 -29.63 -6.68
N ARG A 496 7.23 -28.96 -7.73
CA ARG A 496 7.91 -27.83 -8.38
C ARG A 496 8.13 -26.67 -7.41
N LEU A 497 7.09 -26.25 -6.68
CA LEU A 497 7.19 -25.15 -5.71
C LEU A 497 8.14 -25.48 -4.55
N VAL A 498 8.24 -26.75 -4.15
CA VAL A 498 9.22 -27.21 -3.14
C VAL A 498 10.66 -27.06 -3.64
N VAL A 499 10.92 -27.34 -4.92
CA VAL A 499 12.23 -27.09 -5.54
C VAL A 499 12.54 -25.61 -5.55
N ASP A 500 11.62 -24.76 -6.02
CA ASP A 500 11.79 -23.31 -6.07
C ASP A 500 12.07 -22.73 -4.65
N LEU A 501 11.34 -23.19 -3.62
CA LEU A 501 11.60 -22.81 -2.23
C LEU A 501 13.00 -23.20 -1.75
N GLY A 502 13.51 -24.36 -2.18
CA GLY A 502 14.87 -24.81 -1.89
C GLY A 502 15.94 -23.92 -2.54
N GLU A 503 15.70 -23.48 -3.77
CA GLU A 503 16.57 -22.53 -4.48
C GLU A 503 16.59 -21.17 -3.81
N PHE A 504 15.42 -20.60 -3.47
CA PHE A 504 15.32 -19.34 -2.74
C PHE A 504 15.99 -19.39 -1.37
N GLN A 505 15.87 -20.51 -0.64
CA GLN A 505 16.58 -20.67 0.64
C GLN A 505 18.10 -20.70 0.46
N ASN A 506 18.61 -21.23 -0.65
CA ASN A 506 20.03 -21.22 -0.94
C ASN A 506 20.53 -19.82 -1.32
N GLU A 507 19.76 -19.09 -2.14
CA GLU A 507 20.04 -17.68 -2.44
C GLU A 507 20.02 -16.81 -1.17
N GLN A 508 19.04 -17.01 -0.29
CA GLN A 508 18.97 -16.32 1.00
C GLN A 508 20.22 -16.58 1.84
N LYS A 509 20.67 -17.84 1.94
CA LYS A 509 21.92 -18.18 2.65
C LYS A 509 23.13 -17.52 2.02
N GLN A 510 23.18 -17.43 0.69
CA GLN A 510 24.29 -16.81 -0.04
C GLN A 510 24.35 -15.30 0.19
N LEU A 511 23.22 -14.60 0.06
CA LEU A 511 23.11 -13.17 0.36
C LEU A 511 23.43 -12.86 1.83
N GLN A 512 23.02 -13.73 2.75
CA GLN A 512 23.34 -13.55 4.17
C GLN A 512 24.84 -13.71 4.47
N MET A 513 25.53 -14.60 3.76
CA MET A 513 27.00 -14.70 3.84
C MET A 513 27.69 -13.47 3.22
N GLU A 514 27.16 -12.91 2.14
CA GLU A 514 27.67 -11.66 1.53
C GLU A 514 27.51 -10.47 2.46
N LEU A 515 26.34 -10.30 3.05
CA LEU A 515 26.07 -9.21 4.00
C LEU A 515 26.99 -9.27 5.22
N GLU A 516 27.22 -10.46 5.78
CA GLU A 516 28.11 -10.59 6.94
C GLU A 516 29.58 -10.31 6.55
N ARG A 517 29.98 -10.62 5.31
CA ARG A 517 31.32 -10.29 4.79
C ARG A 517 31.49 -8.78 4.62
N GLU A 518 30.55 -8.10 3.97
CA GLU A 518 30.58 -6.64 3.79
C GLU A 518 30.55 -5.90 5.13
N LYS A 519 29.81 -6.43 6.10
CA LYS A 519 29.77 -5.91 7.47
C LYS A 519 31.12 -6.07 8.17
N GLN A 520 31.80 -7.20 8.00
CA GLN A 520 33.17 -7.40 8.51
C GLN A 520 34.16 -6.44 7.83
N GLU A 521 34.11 -6.29 6.50
CA GLU A 521 34.96 -5.35 5.75
C GLU A 521 34.73 -3.89 6.17
N SER A 522 33.46 -3.49 6.34
CA SER A 522 33.08 -2.18 6.84
C SER A 522 33.59 -1.94 8.27
N SER A 523 33.52 -2.95 9.14
CA SER A 523 34.04 -2.87 10.50
C SER A 523 35.56 -2.67 10.53
N LEU A 524 36.29 -3.32 9.60
CA LEU A 524 37.73 -3.15 9.46
C LEU A 524 38.08 -1.75 8.94
N SER A 525 37.34 -1.25 7.95
CA SER A 525 37.49 0.11 7.41
C SER A 525 37.22 1.19 8.47
N ILE A 526 36.14 1.04 9.25
CA ILE A 526 35.82 1.93 10.37
C ILE A 526 36.96 1.94 11.40
N SER A 527 37.48 0.78 11.80
CA SER A 527 38.61 0.70 12.74
C SER A 527 39.87 1.41 12.21
N GLN A 528 40.11 1.37 10.89
CA GLN A 528 41.23 2.08 10.26
C GLN A 528 41.02 3.60 10.28
N VAL A 529 39.81 4.08 9.98
CA VAL A 529 39.44 5.51 10.06
C VAL A 529 39.52 6.01 11.51
N GLU A 530 39.08 5.22 12.49
CA GLU A 530 39.18 5.55 13.91
C GLU A 530 40.64 5.72 14.35
N LYS A 531 41.55 4.86 13.89
CA LYS A 531 42.99 5.02 14.14
C LYS A 531 43.54 6.32 13.55
N MET A 532 43.19 6.64 12.30
CA MET A 532 43.60 7.90 11.67
C MET A 532 43.04 9.12 12.41
N ASN A 533 41.80 9.06 12.87
CA ASN A 533 41.18 10.14 13.66
C ASN A 533 41.87 10.32 15.00
N ALA A 534 42.26 9.24 15.69
CA ALA A 534 43.03 9.33 16.92
C ALA A 534 44.40 9.99 16.70
N GLU A 535 45.09 9.64 15.61
CA GLU A 535 46.37 10.29 15.24
C GLU A 535 46.22 11.77 14.92
N LEU A 536 45.19 12.15 14.16
CA LEU A 536 44.89 13.56 13.87
C LEU A 536 44.53 14.33 15.13
N THR A 537 43.73 13.75 16.02
CA THR A 537 43.37 14.35 17.31
C THR A 537 44.62 14.61 18.15
N ASN A 538 45.55 13.66 18.21
CA ASN A 538 46.83 13.83 18.90
C ASN A 538 47.68 14.95 18.27
N LYS A 539 47.71 15.06 16.93
CA LYS A 539 48.40 16.15 16.22
C LYS A 539 47.78 17.51 16.51
N VAL A 540 46.45 17.62 16.52
CA VAL A 540 45.73 18.86 16.86
C VAL A 540 46.00 19.25 18.31
N ALA A 541 45.96 18.32 19.25
CA ALA A 541 46.26 18.59 20.66
C ALA A 541 47.72 19.08 20.85
N HIS A 542 48.67 18.50 20.11
CA HIS A 542 50.06 18.97 20.12
C HIS A 542 50.19 20.41 19.59
N GLN A 543 49.53 20.72 18.46
CA GLN A 543 49.52 22.08 17.90
C GLN A 543 48.87 23.10 18.84
N GLN A 544 47.76 22.74 19.49
CA GLN A 544 47.11 23.59 20.50
C GLN A 544 48.04 23.89 21.68
N LYS A 545 48.83 22.91 22.14
CA LYS A 545 49.82 23.12 23.20
C LYS A 545 50.91 24.12 22.76
N THR A 546 51.42 23.99 21.54
CA THR A 546 52.45 24.92 21.03
C THR A 546 51.92 26.35 20.88
N LEU A 547 50.64 26.52 20.53
CA LEU A 547 50.01 27.85 20.44
C LEU A 547 49.91 28.50 21.82
N LEU A 548 49.53 27.75 22.86
CA LEU A 548 49.50 28.25 24.24
C LEU A 548 50.89 28.65 24.75
N GLU A 549 51.92 27.89 24.40
CA GLU A 549 53.32 28.22 24.73
C GLU A 549 53.78 29.51 24.03
N LEU A 550 53.42 29.71 22.75
CA LEU A 550 53.70 30.95 22.01
C LEU A 550 52.92 32.16 22.57
N GLU A 551 51.68 31.95 23.01
CA GLU A 551 50.84 33.00 23.59
C GLU A 551 51.39 33.49 24.95
N ALA A 552 51.99 32.60 25.74
CA ALA A 552 52.72 32.96 26.96
C ALA A 552 53.94 33.85 26.67
N VAL A 553 54.74 33.52 25.65
CA VAL A 553 55.92 34.32 25.23
C VAL A 553 55.50 35.73 24.77
N ILE A 554 54.37 35.84 24.07
CA ILE A 554 53.83 37.15 23.66
C ILE A 554 53.45 38.01 24.87
N SER A 555 52.98 37.41 25.97
CA SER A 555 52.67 38.13 27.20
C SER A 555 53.93 38.65 27.88
N GLU A 556 55.00 37.86 27.95
CA GLU A 556 56.29 38.29 28.53
C GLU A 556 56.88 39.49 27.76
N LEU A 557 56.87 39.44 26.42
CA LEU A 557 57.36 40.54 25.59
C LEU A 557 56.53 41.84 25.74
N LYS A 558 55.25 41.74 26.06
CA LYS A 558 54.40 42.92 26.32
C LYS A 558 54.80 43.61 27.63
N ASP A 559 55.13 42.83 28.66
CA ASP A 559 55.54 43.36 29.96
C ASP A 559 56.91 44.05 29.87
N GLU A 560 57.85 43.50 29.09
CA GLU A 560 59.15 44.13 28.81
C GLU A 560 59.02 45.49 28.09
N ASN A 561 58.08 45.62 27.16
CA ASN A 561 57.82 46.88 26.45
C ASN A 561 57.24 47.98 27.36
N ALA A 562 56.43 47.60 28.35
CA ALA A 562 55.90 48.54 29.35
C ALA A 562 57.01 49.11 30.25
N ASP A 563 57.99 48.29 30.65
CA ASP A 563 59.15 48.75 31.43
C ASP A 563 60.05 49.73 30.63
N ALA A 564 60.23 49.49 29.33
CA ALA A 564 60.97 50.38 28.44
C ALA A 564 60.33 51.79 28.30
N GLN A 565 59.00 51.86 28.21
CA GLN A 565 58.28 53.15 28.16
C GLN A 565 58.42 53.96 29.46
N THR A 566 58.52 53.28 30.60
CA THR A 566 58.66 53.92 31.92
C THR A 566 60.04 54.57 32.08
N LYS A 567 61.09 53.97 31.53
CA LYS A 567 62.45 54.53 31.49
C LYS A 567 62.57 55.77 30.58
N LEU A 568 61.78 55.84 29.52
CA LEU A 568 61.75 56.99 28.59
C LEU A 568 61.07 58.23 29.19
N ALA A 569 60.12 58.03 30.12
CA ALA A 569 59.48 59.11 30.87
C ALA A 569 60.43 59.80 31.86
N TYR A 570 61.41 59.08 32.42
CA TYR A 570 62.39 59.61 33.37
C TYR A 570 63.40 60.58 32.72
N CYS A 571 63.83 60.32 31.48
CA CYS A 571 64.81 61.16 30.77
C CYS A 571 64.28 62.54 30.33
N LYS A 572 62.95 62.76 30.30
CA LYS A 572 62.33 64.05 29.95
C LYS A 572 62.40 65.11 31.05
N SER A 573 62.74 64.74 32.30
CA SER A 573 62.61 65.61 33.47
C SER A 573 63.81 66.54 33.76
N ASN A 574 64.91 66.49 32.98
CA ASN A 574 66.16 67.22 33.28
C ASN A 574 66.50 68.43 32.37
N PHE A 575 65.61 68.85 31.47
CA PHE A 575 65.80 70.05 30.60
C PHE A 575 65.56 71.45 31.24
N PRO A 576 64.76 71.65 32.33
CA PRO A 576 64.36 72.99 32.81
C PRO A 576 65.40 73.83 33.59
N VAL A 577 66.69 73.47 33.59
CA VAL A 577 67.74 74.22 34.34
C VAL A 577 68.44 75.26 33.47
N VAL A 578 68.41 75.09 32.14
CA VAL A 578 68.99 76.05 31.17
C VAL A 578 68.02 77.20 30.84
N GLU A 579 66.72 76.97 31.01
CA GLU A 579 65.63 77.91 30.70
C GLU A 579 65.56 79.10 31.69
N ARG A 580 65.86 78.87 32.97
CA ARG A 580 65.77 79.90 34.03
C ARG A 580 66.77 81.06 33.93
N LYS A 581 67.85 80.94 33.16
CA LYS A 581 68.82 82.04 32.96
C LYS A 581 68.44 83.02 31.84
N VAL A 582 67.49 82.64 30.99
CA VAL A 582 66.97 83.47 29.89
C VAL A 582 65.82 84.36 30.38
N ASP A 583 65.06 83.91 31.38
CA ASP A 583 63.90 84.64 31.93
C ASP A 583 64.27 85.89 32.74
N GLU A 584 65.41 85.92 33.44
CA GLU A 584 65.83 87.07 34.26
C GLU A 584 66.16 88.32 33.42
N MET A 585 66.62 88.15 32.17
CA MET A 585 66.88 89.28 31.25
C MET A 585 65.59 89.85 30.62
N ALA A 586 64.49 89.09 30.62
CA ALA A 586 63.22 89.52 30.02
C ALA A 586 62.34 90.33 31.00
N GLU A 587 62.57 90.23 32.31
CA GLU A 587 61.77 90.89 33.35
C GLU A 587 62.04 92.41 33.47
N GLU A 588 63.27 92.87 33.18
CA GLU A 588 63.60 94.30 33.21
C GLU A 588 62.92 95.10 32.08
N PHE A 589 62.70 94.49 30.91
CA PHE A 589 61.96 95.08 29.80
C PHE A 589 60.44 95.11 30.01
N ARG A 590 59.87 94.20 30.83
CA ARG A 590 58.43 94.12 31.10
C ARG A 590 57.92 95.31 31.94
N LYS A 591 58.71 95.77 32.91
CA LYS A 591 58.32 96.85 33.85
C LYS A 591 58.05 98.20 33.18
N GLN A 592 58.72 98.50 32.06
CA GLN A 592 58.55 99.76 31.31
C GLN A 592 57.29 99.77 30.43
N CYS A 593 56.77 98.59 30.07
CA CYS A 593 55.56 98.42 29.27
C CYS A 593 54.28 98.43 30.15
N GLU A 594 54.34 97.93 31.37
CA GLU A 594 53.19 97.78 32.27
C GLU A 594 52.52 99.11 32.66
N ASP A 595 53.28 100.20 32.80
CA ASP A 595 52.71 101.51 33.16
C ASP A 595 51.85 102.13 32.04
N LYS A 596 52.14 101.83 30.76
CA LYS A 596 51.29 102.21 29.62
C LYS A 596 50.08 101.30 29.47
N TYR A 597 50.22 100.01 29.79
CA TYR A 597 49.12 99.03 29.79
C TYR A 597 48.10 99.24 30.92
N ARG A 598 48.50 99.80 32.06
CA ARG A 598 47.60 100.06 33.21
C ARG A 598 46.47 101.06 32.89
N ILE A 599 46.72 102.03 32.02
CA ILE A 599 45.71 103.01 31.58
C ILE A 599 44.76 102.39 30.55
N LEU A 600 45.26 101.53 29.67
CA LEU A 600 44.47 100.79 28.68
C LEU A 600 43.58 99.70 29.32
N SER A 601 44.09 99.03 30.36
CA SER A 601 43.40 97.94 31.07
C SER A 601 42.17 98.38 31.87
N ARG A 602 42.07 99.66 32.27
CA ARG A 602 40.86 100.20 32.93
C ARG A 602 39.70 100.44 31.95
N ARG A 603 40.00 100.73 30.68
CA ARG A 603 38.99 100.87 29.61
C ARG A 603 38.53 99.51 29.08
N ILE A 604 39.44 98.53 29.03
CA ILE A 604 39.15 97.16 28.58
C ILE A 604 38.21 96.43 29.57
N ARG A 605 38.39 96.58 30.89
CA ARG A 605 37.53 95.90 31.89
C ARG A 605 36.03 96.20 31.79
N VAL A 606 35.65 97.42 31.42
CA VAL A 606 34.24 97.81 31.27
C VAL A 606 33.65 97.21 29.99
N ALA A 607 34.45 97.10 28.92
CA ALA A 607 34.03 96.46 27.68
C ALA A 607 33.95 94.92 27.80
N GLU A 608 34.87 94.31 28.56
CA GLU A 608 34.88 92.86 28.82
C GLU A 608 33.70 92.40 29.68
N GLN A 609 33.28 93.18 30.68
CA GLN A 609 32.12 92.84 31.53
C GLN A 609 30.83 92.72 30.70
N LEU A 610 30.58 93.66 29.77
CA LEU A 610 29.44 93.63 28.85
C LEU A 610 29.52 92.47 27.83
N GLN A 611 30.74 92.05 27.46
CA GLN A 611 30.95 90.95 26.53
C GLN A 611 30.81 89.56 27.18
N VAL A 612 31.17 89.42 28.46
CA VAL A 612 30.98 88.18 29.24
C VAL A 612 29.49 87.92 29.47
N GLU A 613 28.72 88.93 29.85
CA GLU A 613 27.27 88.80 30.10
C GLU A 613 26.49 88.41 28.82
N ASN A 614 26.83 89.02 27.67
CA ASN A 614 26.26 88.62 26.38
C ASN A 614 26.69 87.19 25.97
N LYS A 615 27.96 86.82 26.18
CA LYS A 615 28.48 85.49 25.81
C LYS A 615 27.90 84.38 26.69
N GLU A 616 27.60 84.66 27.95
CA GLU A 616 26.92 83.72 28.85
C GLU A 616 25.43 83.55 28.49
N TRP A 617 24.75 84.62 28.07
CA TRP A 617 23.38 84.54 27.57
C TRP A 617 23.27 83.68 26.30
N TYR A 618 24.17 83.86 25.33
CA TYR A 618 24.20 83.03 24.12
C TYR A 618 24.56 81.57 24.41
N ARG A 619 25.49 81.31 25.35
CA ARG A 619 25.87 79.95 25.76
C ARG A 619 24.70 79.22 26.42
N LYS A 620 24.02 79.88 27.37
CA LYS A 620 22.87 79.31 28.08
C LYS A 620 21.68 79.04 27.16
N THR A 621 21.47 79.90 26.17
CA THR A 621 20.43 79.71 25.13
C THR A 621 20.78 78.57 24.17
N LYS A 622 22.06 78.45 23.78
CA LYS A 622 22.56 77.35 22.94
C LYS A 622 22.51 76.00 23.66
N ASP A 623 22.94 75.93 24.92
CA ASP A 623 22.93 74.71 25.73
C ASP A 623 21.49 74.21 25.96
N SER A 624 20.52 75.12 26.10
CA SER A 624 19.09 74.77 26.19
C SER A 624 18.57 74.14 24.88
N TYR A 625 18.96 74.67 23.72
CA TYR A 625 18.57 74.10 22.43
C TYR A 625 19.29 72.78 22.12
N GLU A 626 20.55 72.63 22.54
CA GLU A 626 21.29 71.37 22.38
C GLU A 626 20.72 70.27 23.29
N GLN A 627 20.31 70.62 24.51
CA GLN A 627 19.63 69.68 25.41
C GLN A 627 18.22 69.31 24.91
N GLU A 628 17.43 70.25 24.39
CA GLU A 628 16.14 69.95 23.74
C GLU A 628 16.31 69.07 22.49
N ASN A 629 17.34 69.32 21.66
CA ASN A 629 17.62 68.49 20.50
C ASN A 629 18.10 67.08 20.89
N LYS A 630 18.86 66.94 21.98
CA LYS A 630 19.25 65.65 22.53
C LYS A 630 18.03 64.86 23.04
N ASP A 631 17.13 65.51 23.78
CA ASP A 631 15.87 64.91 24.25
C ASP A 631 14.93 64.54 23.09
N LEU A 632 14.85 65.36 22.05
CA LEU A 632 14.09 65.07 20.84
C LEU A 632 14.69 63.90 20.05
N LYS A 633 16.02 63.79 20.00
CA LYS A 633 16.73 62.67 19.35
C LYS A 633 16.53 61.36 20.11
N GLU A 634 16.63 61.36 21.44
CA GLU A 634 16.33 60.19 22.27
C GLU A 634 14.86 59.77 22.21
N ARG A 635 13.93 60.72 22.03
CA ARG A 635 12.51 60.42 21.78
C ARG A 635 12.29 59.83 20.38
N LEU A 636 13.03 60.31 19.37
CA LEU A 636 13.00 59.76 18.01
C LEU A 636 13.50 58.31 18.00
N GLU A 637 14.64 58.03 18.64
CA GLU A 637 15.20 56.68 18.77
C GLU A 637 14.27 55.73 19.54
N ARG A 638 13.58 56.21 20.59
CA ARG A 638 12.53 55.43 21.27
C ARG A 638 11.31 55.14 20.39
N THR A 639 10.87 56.10 19.57
CA THR A 639 9.77 55.86 18.62
C THR A 639 10.19 54.96 17.46
N GLU A 640 11.44 55.04 17.00
CA GLU A 640 12.00 54.20 15.94
C GLU A 640 12.15 52.74 16.40
N ASN A 641 12.60 52.51 17.64
CA ASN A 641 12.60 51.18 18.26
C ASN A 641 11.17 50.63 18.45
N GLY A 642 10.22 51.49 18.81
CA GLY A 642 8.79 51.12 18.84
C GLY A 642 8.26 50.72 17.46
N VAL A 643 8.66 51.41 16.38
CA VAL A 643 8.28 51.07 15.00
C VAL A 643 8.97 49.80 14.51
N LYS A 644 10.23 49.53 14.89
CA LYS A 644 10.91 48.25 14.62
C LYS A 644 10.19 47.08 15.27
N ASN A 645 9.82 47.19 16.55
CA ASN A 645 9.06 46.14 17.25
C ASN A 645 7.68 45.89 16.61
N VAL A 646 6.99 46.95 16.15
CA VAL A 646 5.73 46.81 15.41
C VAL A 646 5.94 46.14 14.05
N LYS A 647 7.04 46.43 13.35
CA LYS A 647 7.38 45.80 12.06
C LYS A 647 7.70 44.31 12.24
N GLU A 648 8.42 43.94 13.29
CA GLU A 648 8.67 42.55 13.67
C GLU A 648 7.37 41.83 14.05
N MET A 649 6.51 42.43 14.88
CA MET A 649 5.18 41.89 15.17
C MET A 649 4.31 41.71 13.92
N THR A 650 4.44 42.60 12.93
CA THR A 650 3.70 42.51 11.65
C THR A 650 4.21 41.37 10.78
N LEU A 651 5.52 41.14 10.76
CA LEU A 651 6.14 40.00 10.05
C LEU A 651 5.75 38.67 10.73
N THR A 652 5.83 38.59 12.06
CA THR A 652 5.40 37.39 12.80
C THR A 652 3.91 37.10 12.63
N ALA A 653 3.05 38.13 12.60
CA ALA A 653 1.62 37.97 12.33
C ALA A 653 1.34 37.47 10.89
N ASN A 654 2.13 37.91 9.92
CA ASN A 654 2.02 37.47 8.53
C ASN A 654 2.50 36.02 8.36
N ASP A 655 3.57 35.63 9.06
CA ASP A 655 4.04 34.24 9.12
C ASP A 655 3.00 33.34 9.80
N MET A 656 2.35 33.81 10.87
CA MET A 656 1.25 33.08 11.49
C MET A 656 0.03 32.96 10.56
N LEU A 657 -0.32 33.99 9.79
CA LEU A 657 -1.43 33.93 8.83
C LEU A 657 -1.16 32.97 7.67
N THR A 658 0.05 32.96 7.13
CA THR A 658 0.44 31.99 6.09
C THR A 658 0.48 30.55 6.62
N SER A 659 0.89 30.34 7.89
CA SER A 659 0.77 29.03 8.54
C SER A 659 -0.68 28.59 8.72
N LEU A 660 -1.59 29.53 8.98
CA LEU A 660 -3.03 29.30 9.12
C LEU A 660 -3.68 28.95 7.76
N ASP A 661 -3.29 29.63 6.69
CA ASP A 661 -3.73 29.31 5.32
C ASP A 661 -3.24 27.92 4.88
N SER A 662 -2.01 27.54 5.27
CA SER A 662 -1.51 26.17 5.06
C SER A 662 -2.31 25.12 5.83
N MET A 663 -2.71 25.42 7.07
CA MET A 663 -3.60 24.56 7.84
C MET A 663 -5.00 24.47 7.21
N ALA A 664 -5.54 25.58 6.70
CA ALA A 664 -6.84 25.61 6.02
C ALA A 664 -6.85 24.73 4.76
N LEU A 665 -5.79 24.78 3.94
CA LEU A 665 -5.63 23.90 2.78
C LEU A 665 -5.56 22.41 3.17
N LYS A 666 -4.87 22.08 4.27
CA LYS A 666 -4.86 20.71 4.80
C LYS A 666 -6.25 20.26 5.27
N PHE A 667 -7.04 21.14 5.87
CA PHE A 667 -8.42 20.84 6.25
C PHE A 667 -9.32 20.61 5.01
N GLU A 668 -9.15 21.38 3.94
CA GLU A 668 -9.87 21.15 2.67
C GLU A 668 -9.49 19.81 2.04
N GLU A 669 -8.21 19.46 2.02
CA GLU A 669 -7.70 18.18 1.55
C GLU A 669 -8.23 17.01 2.40
N CYS A 670 -8.21 17.13 3.73
CA CYS A 670 -8.82 16.14 4.62
C CYS A 670 -10.32 15.98 4.32
N THR A 671 -11.05 17.07 4.12
CA THR A 671 -12.49 17.04 3.84
C THR A 671 -12.79 16.36 2.50
N ALA A 672 -11.97 16.61 1.47
CA ALA A 672 -12.06 15.91 0.18
C ALA A 672 -11.78 14.39 0.33
N ASN A 673 -10.77 14.02 1.11
CA ASN A 673 -10.45 12.62 1.41
C ASN A 673 -11.57 11.91 2.18
N PHE A 674 -12.21 12.58 3.14
CA PHE A 674 -13.38 12.05 3.84
C PHE A 674 -14.55 11.83 2.88
N LEU A 675 -14.84 12.78 1.99
CA LEU A 675 -15.90 12.64 0.99
C LEU A 675 -15.63 11.50 0.01
N ASN A 676 -14.38 11.31 -0.42
CA ASN A 676 -13.99 10.18 -1.26
C ASN A 676 -14.13 8.83 -0.54
N ARG A 677 -13.74 8.74 0.74
CA ARG A 677 -13.95 7.54 1.55
C ARG A 677 -15.42 7.23 1.76
N ILE A 678 -16.24 8.25 2.04
CA ILE A 678 -17.70 8.10 2.15
C ILE A 678 -18.30 7.63 0.82
N SER A 679 -17.83 8.17 -0.31
CA SER A 679 -18.28 7.76 -1.64
C SER A 679 -17.91 6.30 -1.94
N LYS A 680 -16.68 5.87 -1.62
CA LYS A 680 -16.22 4.48 -1.76
C LYS A 680 -17.04 3.52 -0.88
N ALA A 681 -17.21 3.85 0.40
CA ALA A 681 -18.03 3.07 1.33
C ALA A 681 -19.50 3.00 0.88
N SER A 682 -20.04 4.09 0.31
CA SER A 682 -21.41 4.10 -0.23
C SER A 682 -21.57 3.21 -1.45
N CYS A 683 -20.54 3.07 -2.30
CA CYS A 683 -20.55 2.14 -3.42
C CYS A 683 -20.48 0.68 -2.94
N GLU A 684 -19.58 0.37 -2.01
CA GLU A 684 -19.45 -0.96 -1.40
C GLU A 684 -20.74 -1.40 -0.70
N LEU A 685 -21.38 -0.50 0.06
CA LEU A 685 -22.68 -0.76 0.69
C LEU A 685 -23.77 -1.09 -0.34
N LYS A 686 -23.73 -0.46 -1.51
CA LYS A 686 -24.69 -0.73 -2.61
C LYS A 686 -24.45 -2.11 -3.22
N PHE A 687 -23.19 -2.52 -3.40
CA PHE A 687 -22.85 -3.87 -3.81
C PHE A 687 -23.29 -4.92 -2.79
N ALA A 688 -23.05 -4.70 -1.49
CA ALA A 688 -23.49 -5.60 -0.43
C ALA A 688 -25.02 -5.73 -0.38
N LYS A 689 -25.74 -4.62 -0.54
CA LYS A 689 -27.21 -4.61 -0.66
C LYS A 689 -27.69 -5.44 -1.86
N ASP A 690 -27.09 -5.26 -3.03
CA ASP A 690 -27.47 -5.99 -4.24
C ASP A 690 -27.12 -7.49 -4.15
N TRP A 691 -25.99 -7.82 -3.51
CA TRP A 691 -25.60 -9.21 -3.22
C TRP A 691 -26.61 -9.87 -2.28
N ALA A 692 -26.97 -9.21 -1.18
CA ALA A 692 -27.97 -9.71 -0.23
C ALA A 692 -29.34 -9.89 -0.89
N MET A 693 -29.77 -8.95 -1.74
CA MET A 693 -31.03 -9.08 -2.49
C MET A 693 -31.02 -10.29 -3.44
N ARG A 694 -29.92 -10.55 -4.15
CA ARG A 694 -29.81 -11.73 -5.03
C ARG A 694 -29.85 -13.02 -4.24
N LYS A 695 -29.11 -13.11 -3.12
CA LYS A 695 -29.13 -14.28 -2.25
C LYS A 695 -30.51 -14.52 -1.63
N ASN A 696 -31.19 -13.48 -1.19
CA ASN A 696 -32.55 -13.60 -0.65
C ASN A 696 -33.56 -14.08 -1.70
N ARG A 697 -33.44 -13.65 -2.97
CA ARG A 697 -34.27 -14.19 -4.06
C ARG A 697 -33.96 -15.66 -4.36
N ALA A 698 -32.69 -16.06 -4.37
CA ALA A 698 -32.30 -17.45 -4.55
C ALA A 698 -32.79 -18.33 -3.38
N LEU A 699 -32.70 -17.82 -2.15
CA LEU A 699 -33.24 -18.50 -0.96
C LEU A 699 -34.75 -18.68 -1.06
N LEU A 700 -35.48 -17.70 -1.64
CA LEU A 700 -36.92 -17.82 -1.88
C LEU A 700 -37.23 -18.98 -2.84
N HIS A 701 -36.47 -19.12 -3.93
CA HIS A 701 -36.62 -20.25 -4.86
C HIS A 701 -36.32 -21.60 -4.19
N VAL A 702 -35.25 -21.69 -3.40
CA VAL A 702 -34.94 -22.92 -2.64
C VAL A 702 -36.05 -23.24 -1.64
N LYS A 703 -36.63 -22.22 -1.01
CA LYS A 703 -37.78 -22.40 -0.12
C LYS A 703 -39.00 -22.92 -0.88
N ASP A 704 -39.32 -22.34 -2.03
CA ASP A 704 -40.43 -22.78 -2.87
C ASP A 704 -40.22 -24.23 -3.36
N ASP A 705 -38.98 -24.59 -3.73
CA ASP A 705 -38.61 -25.97 -4.09
C ASP A 705 -38.76 -26.93 -2.89
N LEU A 706 -38.35 -26.51 -1.69
CA LEU A 706 -38.51 -27.29 -0.46
C LEU A 706 -39.98 -27.50 -0.12
N ASP A 707 -40.80 -26.45 -0.22
CA ASP A 707 -42.25 -26.51 0.01
C ASP A 707 -42.93 -27.45 -1.01
N CYS A 708 -42.47 -27.45 -2.28
CA CYS A 708 -42.92 -28.38 -3.32
C CYS A 708 -42.54 -29.84 -3.00
N LEU A 709 -41.31 -30.08 -2.54
CA LEU A 709 -40.85 -31.41 -2.14
C LEU A 709 -41.57 -31.93 -0.91
N LEU A 710 -41.88 -31.07 0.07
CA LEU A 710 -42.67 -31.42 1.25
C LEU A 710 -44.07 -31.87 0.84
N ALA A 711 -44.74 -31.13 -0.05
CA ALA A 711 -46.04 -31.53 -0.57
C ALA A 711 -46.00 -32.89 -1.31
N GLN A 712 -44.95 -33.15 -2.09
CA GLN A 712 -44.76 -34.46 -2.73
C GLN A 712 -44.53 -35.58 -1.71
N LEU A 713 -43.83 -35.29 -0.61
CA LEU A 713 -43.61 -36.23 0.49
C LEU A 713 -44.94 -36.57 1.18
N ASP A 714 -45.77 -35.57 1.46
CA ASP A 714 -47.12 -35.77 2.03
C ASP A 714 -47.99 -36.63 1.11
N ASP A 715 -47.96 -36.38 -0.21
CA ASP A 715 -48.67 -37.20 -1.21
C ASP A 715 -48.17 -38.66 -1.21
N LYS A 716 -46.86 -38.86 -1.10
CA LYS A 716 -46.25 -40.20 -1.04
C LYS A 716 -46.55 -40.89 0.29
N GLU A 717 -46.58 -40.17 1.40
CA GLU A 717 -46.98 -40.71 2.69
C GLU A 717 -48.45 -41.16 2.67
N ALA A 718 -49.34 -40.37 2.06
CA ALA A 718 -50.73 -40.77 1.83
C ALA A 718 -50.84 -42.03 0.96
N GLU A 719 -50.03 -42.13 -0.11
CA GLU A 719 -49.98 -43.32 -0.98
C GLU A 719 -49.50 -44.56 -0.20
N ILE A 720 -48.47 -44.42 0.64
CA ILE A 720 -47.96 -45.48 1.52
C ILE A 720 -49.04 -45.94 2.51
N LEU A 721 -49.82 -45.03 3.09
CA LEU A 721 -50.91 -45.38 3.98
C LEU A 721 -51.97 -46.24 3.27
N VAL A 722 -52.33 -45.89 2.03
CA VAL A 722 -53.24 -46.70 1.20
C VAL A 722 -52.66 -48.09 0.92
N PHE A 723 -51.36 -48.19 0.61
CA PHE A 723 -50.69 -49.47 0.42
C PHE A 723 -50.62 -50.30 1.71
N ARG A 724 -50.36 -49.68 2.86
CA ARG A 724 -50.39 -50.35 4.17
C ARG A 724 -51.77 -50.92 4.48
N GLU A 725 -52.84 -50.17 4.21
CA GLU A 725 -54.21 -50.67 4.40
C GLU A 725 -54.52 -51.87 3.50
N LYS A 726 -54.12 -51.80 2.22
CA LYS A 726 -54.28 -52.92 1.27
C LYS A 726 -53.47 -54.14 1.72
N PHE A 727 -52.22 -53.94 2.14
CA PHE A 727 -51.34 -55.00 2.63
C PHE A 727 -51.95 -55.68 3.86
N TRP A 728 -52.43 -54.90 4.84
CA TRP A 728 -53.09 -55.42 6.02
C TRP A 728 -54.34 -56.26 5.69
N LYS A 729 -55.16 -55.82 4.72
CA LYS A 729 -56.31 -56.60 4.23
C LYS A 729 -55.89 -57.92 3.59
N SER A 730 -54.82 -57.92 2.78
CA SER A 730 -54.30 -59.16 2.19
C SER A 730 -53.68 -60.10 3.23
N GLU A 731 -52.95 -59.57 4.21
CA GLU A 731 -52.33 -60.34 5.29
C GLU A 731 -53.39 -61.06 6.12
N ASN A 732 -54.48 -60.36 6.48
CA ASN A 732 -55.62 -61.00 7.16
C ASN A 732 -56.23 -62.12 6.33
N LYS A 733 -56.36 -61.93 5.02
CA LYS A 733 -56.90 -62.96 4.13
C LYS A 733 -55.99 -64.18 4.01
N VAL A 734 -54.67 -63.97 3.99
CA VAL A 734 -53.68 -65.07 4.07
C VAL A 734 -53.83 -65.82 5.39
N ARG A 735 -53.94 -65.10 6.51
CA ARG A 735 -54.14 -65.71 7.84
C ARG A 735 -55.40 -66.58 7.93
N GLU A 736 -56.51 -66.16 7.30
CA GLU A 736 -57.72 -66.97 7.19
C GLU A 736 -57.51 -68.22 6.32
N LEU A 737 -56.81 -68.09 5.19
CA LEU A 737 -56.50 -69.22 4.32
C LEU A 737 -55.57 -70.24 5.00
N GLU A 738 -54.56 -69.78 5.73
CA GLU A 738 -53.67 -70.62 6.54
C GLU A 738 -54.44 -71.41 7.60
N LYS A 739 -55.39 -70.77 8.29
CA LYS A 739 -56.26 -71.44 9.25
C LYS A 739 -57.08 -72.56 8.58
N MET A 740 -57.70 -72.27 7.43
CA MET A 740 -58.45 -73.28 6.68
C MET A 740 -57.57 -74.41 6.14
N MET A 741 -56.32 -74.12 5.75
CA MET A 741 -55.36 -75.15 5.36
C MET A 741 -55.03 -76.07 6.54
N LYS A 742 -54.77 -75.51 7.72
CA LYS A 742 -54.45 -76.28 8.91
C LYS A 742 -55.61 -77.18 9.35
N GLU A 743 -56.84 -76.66 9.35
CA GLU A 743 -58.04 -77.46 9.61
C GLU A 743 -58.18 -78.63 8.64
N LYS A 744 -57.85 -78.43 7.35
CA LYS A 744 -57.86 -79.51 6.34
C LYS A 744 -56.73 -80.52 6.53
N GLU A 745 -55.53 -80.07 6.92
CA GLU A 745 -54.41 -80.96 7.23
C GLU A 745 -54.72 -81.85 8.44
N ASP A 746 -55.31 -81.26 9.50
CA ASP A 746 -55.74 -81.99 10.68
C ASP A 746 -56.84 -83.02 10.33
N ALA A 747 -57.81 -82.65 9.49
CA ALA A 747 -58.82 -83.58 8.97
C ALA A 747 -58.18 -84.72 8.15
N MET A 748 -57.19 -84.41 7.31
CA MET A 748 -56.42 -85.41 6.54
C MET A 748 -55.60 -86.35 7.44
N LEU A 749 -55.05 -85.85 8.55
CA LEU A 749 -54.38 -86.69 9.55
C LEU A 749 -55.38 -87.62 10.24
N GLY A 750 -56.59 -87.12 10.56
CA GLY A 750 -57.71 -87.93 11.04
C GLY A 750 -58.03 -89.09 10.08
N PHE A 751 -58.26 -88.79 8.80
CA PHE A 751 -58.52 -89.83 7.79
C PHE A 751 -57.37 -90.82 7.62
N LYS A 752 -56.11 -90.37 7.74
CA LYS A 752 -54.94 -91.28 7.70
C LYS A 752 -54.96 -92.24 8.88
N GLU A 753 -55.35 -91.79 10.07
CA GLU A 753 -55.46 -92.65 11.24
C GLU A 753 -56.62 -93.64 11.12
N GLU A 754 -57.78 -93.19 10.63
CA GLU A 754 -58.91 -94.07 10.32
C GLU A 754 -58.52 -95.15 9.30
N LYS A 755 -57.76 -94.78 8.26
CA LYS A 755 -57.22 -95.74 7.28
C LYS A 755 -56.24 -96.73 7.94
N ARG A 756 -55.36 -96.26 8.83
CA ARG A 756 -54.45 -97.15 9.59
C ARG A 756 -55.22 -98.12 10.47
N GLU A 757 -56.28 -97.68 11.14
CA GLU A 757 -57.16 -98.52 11.95
C GLU A 757 -57.87 -99.58 11.09
N ALA A 758 -58.44 -99.18 9.95
CA ALA A 758 -59.07 -100.13 9.02
C ALA A 758 -58.10 -101.21 8.53
N ILE A 759 -56.84 -100.84 8.23
CA ILE A 759 -55.78 -101.79 7.87
C ILE A 759 -55.48 -102.73 9.05
N ARG A 760 -55.34 -102.21 10.28
CA ARG A 760 -55.14 -103.03 11.48
C ARG A 760 -56.25 -104.06 11.65
N GLN A 761 -57.51 -103.66 11.48
CA GLN A 761 -58.66 -104.56 11.54
C GLN A 761 -58.63 -105.65 10.45
N LEU A 762 -58.27 -105.29 9.20
CA LEU A 762 -58.11 -106.25 8.11
C LEU A 762 -56.98 -107.25 8.37
N CYS A 763 -55.85 -106.81 8.91
CA CYS A 763 -54.74 -107.72 9.28
C CYS A 763 -55.18 -108.76 10.31
N VAL A 764 -55.87 -108.34 11.38
CA VAL A 764 -56.44 -109.24 12.39
C VAL A 764 -57.36 -110.28 11.74
N TRP A 765 -58.19 -109.84 10.79
CA TRP A 765 -59.11 -110.73 10.07
C TRP A 765 -58.37 -111.73 9.17
N ILE A 766 -57.32 -111.30 8.46
CA ILE A 766 -56.47 -112.18 7.65
C ILE A 766 -55.77 -113.23 8.53
N ASP A 767 -55.21 -112.84 9.67
CA ASP A 767 -54.53 -113.76 10.58
C ASP A 767 -55.49 -114.80 11.16
N TYR A 768 -56.72 -114.40 11.48
CA TYR A 768 -57.79 -115.32 11.86
C TYR A 768 -58.05 -116.38 10.78
N HIS A 769 -58.19 -115.98 9.51
CA HIS A 769 -58.44 -116.93 8.41
C HIS A 769 -57.22 -117.78 8.07
N ARG A 770 -56.00 -117.23 8.17
CA ARG A 770 -54.77 -118.01 8.02
C ARG A 770 -54.66 -119.08 9.09
N GLY A 771 -54.85 -118.74 10.36
CA GLY A 771 -54.84 -119.71 11.46
C GLY A 771 -55.88 -120.81 11.26
N ARG A 772 -57.07 -120.46 10.78
CA ARG A 772 -58.13 -121.42 10.45
C ARG A 772 -57.78 -122.31 9.25
N SER A 773 -57.17 -121.73 8.21
CA SER A 773 -56.69 -122.48 7.04
C SER A 773 -55.55 -123.43 7.38
N ASP A 774 -54.59 -123.01 8.21
CA ASP A 774 -53.49 -123.83 8.68
C ASP A 774 -53.98 -124.97 9.57
N TYR A 775 -55.00 -124.72 10.41
CA TYR A 775 -55.70 -125.75 11.16
C TYR A 775 -56.31 -126.83 10.24
N TYR A 776 -57.05 -126.42 9.20
CA TYR A 776 -57.60 -127.37 8.23
C TYR A 776 -56.54 -128.07 7.40
N LYS A 777 -55.47 -127.37 7.01
CA LYS A 777 -54.34 -127.96 6.27
C LYS A 777 -53.63 -129.01 7.10
N LYS A 778 -53.41 -128.75 8.40
CA LYS A 778 -52.84 -129.71 9.35
C LYS A 778 -53.74 -130.94 9.51
N MET A 779 -55.04 -130.75 9.66
CA MET A 779 -56.03 -131.84 9.71
C MET A 779 -55.98 -132.74 8.46
N VAL A 780 -55.84 -132.15 7.26
CA VAL A 780 -55.72 -132.88 5.99
C VAL A 780 -54.34 -133.56 5.85
N SER A 781 -53.26 -132.92 6.29
CA SER A 781 -51.93 -133.53 6.33
C SER A 781 -51.85 -134.72 7.29
N ASP A 782 -52.52 -134.66 8.44
CA ASP A 782 -52.64 -135.76 9.41
C ASP A 782 -53.50 -136.92 8.86
N MET A 783 -54.48 -136.65 8.01
CA MET A 783 -55.19 -137.69 7.24
C MET A 783 -54.31 -138.34 6.15
N ASN A 784 -53.40 -137.57 5.53
CA ASN A 784 -52.52 -138.06 4.47
C ASN A 784 -51.28 -138.82 4.98
N THR A 785 -50.80 -138.57 6.20
CA THR A 785 -49.74 -139.37 6.84
C THR A 785 -50.22 -140.77 7.23
N GLY A 786 -51.53 -140.94 7.46
CA GLY A 786 -52.16 -142.26 7.57
C GLY A 786 -52.15 -143.10 6.27
N ARG A 787 -51.95 -142.46 5.10
CA ARG A 787 -52.00 -143.14 3.79
C ARG A 787 -50.64 -143.59 3.24
N ARG A 788 -49.51 -143.25 3.90
CA ARG A 788 -48.15 -143.74 3.53
C ARG A 788 -47.58 -144.82 4.47
N ARG A 789 -48.44 -145.50 5.24
CA ARG A 789 -48.09 -146.75 5.94
C ARG A 789 -48.78 -148.00 5.36
N ALA A 790 -49.38 -147.87 4.19
CA ALA A 790 -49.92 -149.01 3.44
C ALA A 790 -49.78 -148.75 1.93
N SER A 791 -48.54 -148.72 1.44
CA SER A 791 -48.08 -149.36 0.19
C SER A 791 -46.60 -149.17 0.01
#